data_AF-A0A4U1IUP5-F1
#
_entry.id   AF-A0A4U1IUP5-F1
#
_cell.length_a   1.000
_cell.length_b   1.000
_cell.length_c   1.000
_cell.angle_alpha   90.00
_cell.angle_beta   90.00
_cell.angle_gamma   90.00
#
_symmetry.space_group_name_H-M   'P 1'
#
loop_
_entity.id
_entity.type
_entity.pdbx_description
1 polymer ?
#
loop_
_entity_poly.entity_id
_entity_poly.type
_entity_poly.pdbx_seq_one_letter_code
_entity_poly.pdbx_strand_id
1 'polypeptide(L)'
;MKTFTWLHLTDLHMGMVDQDWLLPNVKEQLFRDIQALEASLGPVDVVFFTGDLTQRGARSEFSKFHDFIEELWSILQNKDAKLLAVPGNHDLQRPGPTSDVDLMVQGWSDPATLPADFWKRDSLARQLVNSIFAEYNDWWRNCPRRPHIRQGLMAGDFSASLEKDGLRIGVIGLNVTFLQIQGGNYEGKLAVHPHQFHAVCGGDGPKWTSTHDAAILLTHQPPQWLYKDAAQLFSSEIQGNDRFAVHLCGHMHEHCFTQIAINRTEPAVRWQGLSTCGLERYQVIHDPAEPTPVSMVDRQHGYSIGRLEFGEQVVLKFWPRRLVPRGEFDWDTTIRRVEPSNHTSPLILKPRKRTAASYTLRAILDDVAQRANRIELRAHSSPGGTVLMTEPADLVTLIASVLRMADYTSKSTSVLESSAAFWASDMGRIVLQASQRAQGQTSLQRLFIGNARSDQAKAVAEEQREAGIDLRFLDPVAYEQAVRLHLRTLINELKQLDLTEVDLDAAEQEPLRLAFAVYGKPPRRFLGFDFPLRNGAGTAFGFVFEPTRELLATADRVLAECFAKAHNLSTDEERAQRGLVLFGAHRWKRGRVIREAIAAELDVVLAHCTGDQDMVSPAFKSIVHDVVEVEEPDNPAFLKKLGQDLTKRFPHGWHALGLDDYVCRQAALLAESGFRYYPPSADEITRQKHRLRAMWNAYCTQKKRLPLHPVPFEYREYHSFNAQGTPRKLEELTPLTGPCIVKPDELSASIEIKRAATPDHIDGRVSECLAHLAENWRQEASRHGIDVRPHIQIEAEIPRARHLNGHADAEFSVEVLSEGQRHHIVAITQKWVSQDYVELGHVVPAASFPDDLKDALHTSVTELLNQLDVFCAISHWEFIVTTNHRLALVEAQLRPGGDQIMDLIERAYGVSAERALFRWMTGRGFAFPTKNRCVAAICYLKPAVPITSYRRIEDGGNLGADLSVMENELREAVAHGPWAGPTNWTDRFVSLIRTGHSLEEARTACMRAAREVSLITDDGPVHMEVAG
;
A
#
# COMPACT_ATOMS: atom_id res chain seq x y z
N MET A 1 -24.25 -17.77 -31.36
CA MET A 1 -23.00 -17.93 -30.58
C MET A 1 -22.25 -16.60 -30.68
N LYS A 2 -21.71 -16.06 -29.58
CA LYS A 2 -20.93 -14.80 -29.65
C LYS A 2 -19.49 -15.11 -30.03
N THR A 3 -18.82 -14.24 -30.77
CA THR A 3 -17.44 -14.48 -31.23
C THR A 3 -16.55 -13.25 -31.12
N PHE A 4 -15.28 -13.47 -30.77
CA PHE A 4 -14.23 -12.45 -30.78
C PHE A 4 -13.08 -12.93 -31.67
N THR A 5 -12.75 -12.16 -32.70
CA THR A 5 -11.82 -12.53 -33.78
C THR A 5 -10.67 -11.55 -33.84
N TRP A 6 -9.44 -12.02 -33.98
CA TRP A 6 -8.28 -11.16 -34.14
C TRP A 6 -7.40 -11.57 -35.32
N LEU A 7 -6.73 -10.58 -35.91
CA LEU A 7 -5.61 -10.78 -36.80
C LEU A 7 -4.32 -10.69 -35.97
N HIS A 8 -3.43 -11.68 -36.06
CA HIS A 8 -2.13 -11.68 -35.38
C HIS A 8 -1.01 -11.56 -36.42
N LEU A 9 -0.26 -10.45 -36.33
CA LEU A 9 0.91 -10.10 -37.12
C LEU A 9 2.12 -9.93 -36.20
N THR A 10 3.33 -10.11 -36.74
CA THR A 10 4.59 -10.02 -36.00
C THR A 10 5.75 -9.97 -36.98
N ASP A 11 6.89 -9.39 -36.56
CA ASP A 11 8.16 -9.49 -37.29
C ASP A 11 8.00 -9.08 -38.77
N LEU A 12 7.73 -7.79 -38.98
CA LEU A 12 7.55 -7.13 -40.29
C LEU A 12 8.82 -6.39 -40.74
N HIS A 13 9.70 -6.02 -39.79
CA HIS A 13 10.99 -5.39 -40.04
C HIS A 13 10.92 -4.17 -41.00
N MET A 14 9.93 -3.28 -40.79
CA MET A 14 9.73 -2.13 -41.66
C MET A 14 10.99 -1.26 -41.72
N GLY A 15 11.51 -1.00 -42.93
CA GLY A 15 12.78 -0.30 -43.15
C GLY A 15 13.95 -1.18 -43.58
N MET A 16 13.81 -2.50 -43.56
CA MET A 16 14.80 -3.44 -44.11
C MET A 16 15.11 -3.12 -45.59
N VAL A 17 16.38 -2.87 -45.88
CA VAL A 17 16.86 -2.44 -47.22
C VAL A 17 17.20 -3.64 -48.11
N ASP A 18 17.77 -4.71 -47.52
CA ASP A 18 18.31 -5.84 -48.27
C ASP A 18 17.24 -6.62 -49.08
N GLN A 19 15.96 -6.46 -48.70
CA GLN A 19 14.80 -7.08 -49.32
C GLN A 19 13.59 -6.14 -49.40
N ASP A 20 13.83 -4.85 -49.64
CA ASP A 20 12.76 -3.85 -49.83
C ASP A 20 11.82 -4.19 -51.00
N TRP A 21 12.34 -4.85 -52.03
CA TRP A 21 11.63 -5.40 -53.19
C TRP A 21 10.66 -6.55 -52.88
N LEU A 22 10.81 -7.24 -51.75
CA LEU A 22 9.95 -8.37 -51.35
C LEU A 22 8.62 -7.88 -50.76
N LEU A 23 8.69 -6.86 -49.90
CA LEU A 23 7.56 -6.36 -49.12
C LEU A 23 6.32 -5.95 -49.96
N PRO A 24 6.41 -5.31 -51.14
CA PRO A 24 5.24 -4.99 -51.96
C PRO A 24 4.44 -6.24 -52.38
N ASN A 25 5.13 -7.31 -52.80
CA ASN A 25 4.49 -8.55 -53.24
C ASN A 25 3.86 -9.30 -52.06
N VAL A 26 4.58 -9.38 -50.93
CA VAL A 26 4.06 -9.99 -49.69
C VAL A 26 2.85 -9.22 -49.17
N LYS A 27 2.90 -7.88 -49.15
CA LYS A 27 1.80 -7.00 -48.73
C LYS A 27 0.56 -7.19 -49.59
N GLU A 28 0.70 -7.18 -50.93
CA GLU A 28 -0.45 -7.36 -51.83
C GLU A 28 -1.15 -8.70 -51.58
N GLN A 29 -0.39 -9.79 -51.48
CA GLN A 29 -0.95 -11.13 -51.31
C GLN A 29 -1.51 -11.34 -49.90
N LEU A 30 -0.89 -10.74 -48.88
CA LEU A 30 -1.39 -10.70 -47.50
C LEU A 30 -2.76 -10.02 -47.43
N PHE A 31 -2.90 -8.86 -48.09
CA PHE A 31 -4.15 -8.10 -48.10
C PHE A 31 -5.27 -8.84 -48.84
N ARG A 32 -4.99 -9.41 -50.01
CA ARG A 32 -5.95 -10.26 -50.75
C ARG A 32 -6.42 -11.46 -49.92
N ASP A 33 -5.49 -12.11 -49.22
CA ASP A 33 -5.79 -13.29 -48.40
C ASP A 33 -6.61 -12.96 -47.15
N ILE A 34 -6.28 -11.87 -46.45
CA ILE A 34 -7.07 -11.37 -45.32
C ILE A 34 -8.51 -11.08 -45.75
N GLN A 35 -8.72 -10.44 -46.91
CA GLN A 35 -10.06 -10.18 -47.44
C GLN A 35 -10.83 -11.47 -47.78
N ALA A 36 -10.16 -12.46 -48.35
CA ALA A 36 -10.76 -13.77 -48.64
C ALA A 36 -11.14 -14.53 -47.36
N LEU A 37 -10.31 -14.46 -46.31
CA LEU A 37 -10.62 -15.04 -45.00
C LEU A 37 -11.77 -14.31 -44.32
N GLU A 38 -11.77 -12.98 -44.21
CA GLU A 38 -12.90 -12.24 -43.62
C GLU A 38 -14.22 -12.48 -44.38
N ALA A 39 -14.19 -12.73 -45.69
CA ALA A 39 -15.37 -13.08 -46.46
C ALA A 39 -15.99 -14.44 -46.07
N SER A 40 -15.20 -15.36 -45.48
CA SER A 40 -15.67 -16.67 -45.00
C SER A 40 -15.86 -16.75 -43.48
N LEU A 41 -15.05 -16.00 -42.72
CA LEU A 41 -15.05 -16.01 -41.25
C LEU A 41 -15.91 -14.90 -40.65
N GLY A 42 -16.19 -13.82 -41.39
CA GLY A 42 -16.66 -12.54 -40.84
C GLY A 42 -15.51 -11.67 -40.31
N PRO A 43 -15.81 -10.44 -39.89
CA PRO A 43 -14.81 -9.40 -39.62
C PRO A 43 -13.87 -9.69 -38.45
N VAL A 44 -12.67 -9.09 -38.53
CA VAL A 44 -11.69 -8.95 -37.45
C VAL A 44 -12.12 -7.87 -36.45
N ASP A 45 -12.02 -8.13 -35.16
CA ASP A 45 -12.37 -7.17 -34.09
C ASP A 45 -11.15 -6.36 -33.59
N VAL A 46 -9.95 -6.97 -33.64
CA VAL A 46 -8.69 -6.39 -33.18
C VAL A 46 -7.51 -6.94 -34.00
N VAL A 47 -6.50 -6.10 -34.25
CA VAL A 47 -5.20 -6.52 -34.79
C VAL A 47 -4.18 -6.51 -33.64
N PHE A 48 -3.52 -7.64 -33.43
CA PHE A 48 -2.40 -7.78 -32.51
C PHE A 48 -1.08 -7.75 -33.27
N PHE A 49 -0.15 -6.89 -32.83
CA PHE A 49 1.22 -6.85 -33.36
C PHE A 49 2.21 -7.23 -32.25
N THR A 50 2.85 -8.40 -32.36
CA THR A 50 3.74 -8.92 -31.31
C THR A 50 5.22 -8.60 -31.55
N GLY A 51 5.52 -7.34 -31.83
CA GLY A 51 6.90 -6.83 -31.96
C GLY A 51 7.54 -6.97 -33.34
N ASP A 52 8.72 -6.34 -33.45
CA ASP A 52 9.51 -6.16 -34.66
C ASP A 52 8.70 -5.54 -35.80
N LEU A 53 8.02 -4.44 -35.45
CA LEU A 53 7.26 -3.58 -36.36
C LEU A 53 8.22 -2.90 -37.36
N THR A 54 9.36 -2.44 -36.85
CA THR A 54 10.43 -1.73 -37.57
C THR A 54 11.72 -2.55 -37.63
N GLN A 55 12.72 -2.09 -38.39
CA GLN A 55 14.02 -2.78 -38.50
C GLN A 55 15.09 -2.24 -37.53
N ARG A 56 15.01 -0.97 -37.12
CA ARG A 56 16.02 -0.29 -36.26
C ARG A 56 15.43 0.75 -35.30
N GLY A 57 14.10 0.77 -35.08
CA GLY A 57 13.43 1.71 -34.19
C GLY A 57 13.51 3.17 -34.65
N ALA A 58 13.70 3.42 -35.96
CA ALA A 58 13.84 4.78 -36.48
C ALA A 58 12.47 5.44 -36.75
N ARG A 59 12.37 6.76 -36.53
CA ARG A 59 11.14 7.55 -36.75
C ARG A 59 10.51 7.31 -38.12
N SER A 60 11.35 7.29 -39.16
CA SER A 60 10.96 7.06 -40.55
C SER A 60 10.48 5.63 -40.84
N GLU A 61 10.92 4.64 -40.05
CA GLU A 61 10.43 3.26 -40.12
C GLU A 61 9.05 3.16 -39.47
N PHE A 62 8.84 3.81 -38.32
CA PHE A 62 7.50 3.94 -37.71
C PHE A 62 6.51 4.73 -38.58
N SER A 63 6.97 5.71 -39.37
CA SER A 63 6.14 6.37 -40.39
C SER A 63 5.69 5.38 -41.46
N LYS A 64 6.61 4.64 -42.09
CA LYS A 64 6.26 3.59 -43.07
C LYS A 64 5.39 2.48 -42.49
N PHE A 65 5.57 2.16 -41.21
CA PHE A 65 4.74 1.20 -40.49
C PHE A 65 3.32 1.74 -40.30
N HIS A 66 3.16 3.03 -39.99
CA HIS A 66 1.85 3.68 -39.95
C HIS A 66 1.16 3.64 -41.33
N ASP A 67 1.88 3.92 -42.42
CA ASP A 67 1.34 3.83 -43.78
C ASP A 67 0.81 2.41 -44.09
N PHE A 68 1.61 1.37 -43.79
CA PHE A 68 1.21 -0.04 -43.92
C PHE A 68 -0.04 -0.38 -43.09
N ILE A 69 -0.17 0.18 -41.88
CA ILE A 69 -1.33 0.00 -41.00
C ILE A 69 -2.58 0.72 -41.56
N GLU A 70 -2.44 1.92 -42.14
CA GLU A 70 -3.57 2.59 -42.80
C GLU A 70 -4.03 1.81 -44.04
N GLU A 71 -3.10 1.27 -44.84
CA GLU A 71 -3.42 0.38 -45.95
C GLU A 71 -4.14 -0.90 -45.49
N LEU A 72 -3.66 -1.55 -44.42
CA LEU A 72 -4.32 -2.73 -43.84
C LEU A 72 -5.76 -2.42 -43.41
N TRP A 73 -6.00 -1.30 -42.75
CA TRP A 73 -7.38 -0.89 -42.41
C TRP A 73 -8.19 -0.46 -43.63
N SER A 74 -7.57 -0.07 -44.75
CA SER A 74 -8.28 0.16 -46.01
C SER A 74 -8.87 -1.13 -46.60
N ILE A 75 -8.27 -2.30 -46.31
CA ILE A 75 -8.75 -3.61 -46.82
C ILE A 75 -9.65 -4.39 -45.85
N LEU A 76 -9.51 -4.22 -44.52
CA LEU A 76 -10.32 -4.93 -43.51
C LEU A 76 -11.83 -4.62 -43.62
N GLN A 77 -12.71 -5.60 -43.35
CA GLN A 77 -14.16 -5.37 -43.31
C GLN A 77 -14.55 -4.42 -42.17
N ASN A 78 -13.95 -4.60 -40.99
CA ASN A 78 -14.21 -3.74 -39.82
C ASN A 78 -13.23 -2.56 -39.78
N LYS A 79 -13.70 -1.38 -40.20
CA LYS A 79 -12.91 -0.13 -40.15
C LYS A 79 -12.64 0.35 -38.73
N ASP A 80 -13.44 -0.10 -37.76
CA ASP A 80 -13.31 0.20 -36.34
C ASP A 80 -12.48 -0.82 -35.56
N ALA A 81 -11.87 -1.82 -36.22
CA ALA A 81 -10.96 -2.75 -35.56
C ALA A 81 -9.85 -1.99 -34.81
N LYS A 82 -9.49 -2.44 -33.62
CA LYS A 82 -8.49 -1.74 -32.78
C LYS A 82 -7.08 -2.30 -33.01
N LEU A 83 -6.05 -1.47 -32.90
CA LEU A 83 -4.65 -1.94 -32.90
C LEU A 83 -4.18 -2.10 -31.46
N LEU A 84 -3.52 -3.22 -31.15
CA LEU A 84 -2.80 -3.44 -29.89
C LEU A 84 -1.43 -4.06 -30.18
N ALA A 85 -0.37 -3.29 -29.92
CA ALA A 85 1.01 -3.65 -30.25
C ALA A 85 1.91 -3.65 -29.01
N VAL A 86 2.84 -4.62 -28.96
CA VAL A 86 4.02 -4.63 -28.08
C VAL A 86 5.28 -4.46 -28.93
N PRO A 87 6.37 -3.86 -28.41
CA PRO A 87 7.62 -3.70 -29.15
C PRO A 87 8.41 -5.01 -29.20
N GLY A 88 9.17 -5.18 -30.28
CA GLY A 88 10.24 -6.19 -30.40
C GLY A 88 11.63 -5.60 -30.14
N ASN A 89 12.68 -6.41 -30.36
CA ASN A 89 14.06 -5.95 -30.18
C ASN A 89 14.65 -5.21 -31.40
N HIS A 90 13.90 -5.07 -32.48
CA HIS A 90 14.19 -4.14 -33.58
C HIS A 90 13.46 -2.80 -33.43
N ASP A 91 12.51 -2.68 -32.50
CA ASP A 91 11.73 -1.44 -32.25
C ASP A 91 12.42 -0.46 -31.28
N LEU A 92 13.70 -0.70 -30.96
CA LEU A 92 14.55 0.15 -30.12
C LEU A 92 15.70 0.75 -30.92
N GLN A 93 16.03 2.01 -30.63
CA GLN A 93 17.25 2.63 -31.11
C GLN A 93 18.44 2.09 -30.32
N ARG A 94 19.25 1.26 -30.97
CA ARG A 94 20.46 0.70 -30.35
C ARG A 94 21.44 1.85 -30.01
N PRO A 95 21.78 2.06 -28.74
CA PRO A 95 22.66 3.15 -28.33
C PRO A 95 24.13 2.83 -28.68
N GLY A 96 25.00 3.84 -28.63
CA GLY A 96 26.42 3.66 -28.94
C GLY A 96 27.16 2.81 -27.88
N PRO A 97 28.24 2.07 -28.26
CA PRO A 97 28.99 1.15 -27.40
C PRO A 97 29.85 1.84 -26.30
N THR A 98 29.62 3.12 -26.07
CA THR A 98 30.24 3.95 -25.02
C THR A 98 29.22 4.84 -24.31
N SER A 99 27.92 4.57 -24.50
CA SER A 99 26.83 5.31 -23.87
C SER A 99 26.55 4.82 -22.45
N ASP A 100 25.99 5.68 -21.60
CA ASP A 100 25.61 5.32 -20.22
C ASP A 100 24.64 4.12 -20.18
N VAL A 101 23.72 4.03 -21.16
CA VAL A 101 22.77 2.92 -21.29
C VAL A 101 23.52 1.59 -21.51
N ASP A 102 24.50 1.60 -22.43
CA ASP A 102 25.28 0.41 -22.78
C ASP A 102 26.19 -0.01 -21.62
N LEU A 103 26.91 0.94 -21.03
CA LEU A 103 27.80 0.71 -19.88
C LEU A 103 27.05 0.17 -18.64
N MET A 104 25.82 0.60 -18.40
CA MET A 104 25.00 0.04 -17.32
C MET A 104 24.49 -1.37 -17.65
N VAL A 105 24.06 -1.62 -18.89
CA VAL A 105 23.38 -2.88 -19.27
C VAL A 105 24.37 -4.00 -19.63
N GLN A 106 25.64 -3.70 -19.93
CA GLN A 106 26.72 -4.69 -19.98
C GLN A 106 26.80 -5.53 -18.67
N GLY A 107 26.40 -4.95 -17.53
CA GLY A 107 26.30 -5.65 -16.25
C GLY A 107 25.00 -6.45 -16.02
N TRP A 108 23.95 -6.27 -16.83
CA TRP A 108 22.59 -6.80 -16.61
C TRP A 108 22.16 -7.89 -17.61
N SER A 109 23.13 -8.58 -18.22
CA SER A 109 22.86 -9.77 -19.05
C SER A 109 22.42 -11.01 -18.24
N ASP A 110 22.40 -10.89 -16.91
CA ASP A 110 21.80 -11.82 -15.95
C ASP A 110 20.71 -11.06 -15.16
N PRO A 111 19.44 -11.50 -15.16
CA PRO A 111 18.39 -10.83 -14.37
C PRO A 111 18.63 -10.85 -12.85
N ALA A 112 19.53 -11.68 -12.33
CA ALA A 112 19.97 -11.64 -10.93
C ALA A 112 20.87 -10.44 -10.60
N THR A 113 21.47 -9.77 -11.59
CA THR A 113 22.26 -8.54 -11.41
C THR A 113 21.45 -7.26 -11.67
N LEU A 114 20.15 -7.37 -12.02
CA LEU A 114 19.26 -6.22 -12.05
C LEU A 114 19.19 -5.57 -10.65
N PRO A 115 19.49 -4.26 -10.52
CA PRO A 115 19.45 -3.59 -9.23
C PRO A 115 18.07 -3.71 -8.57
N ALA A 116 18.04 -3.93 -7.25
CA ALA A 116 16.78 -4.07 -6.51
C ALA A 116 15.87 -2.81 -6.58
N ASP A 117 16.44 -1.66 -6.96
CA ASP A 117 15.70 -0.44 -7.25
C ASP A 117 15.15 -0.34 -8.69
N PHE A 118 15.57 -1.16 -9.66
CA PHE A 118 15.15 -1.09 -11.07
C PHE A 118 13.62 -1.01 -11.26
N TRP A 119 12.89 -1.70 -10.38
CA TRP A 119 11.42 -1.71 -10.38
C TRP A 119 10.75 -0.52 -9.66
N LYS A 120 11.49 0.29 -8.87
CA LYS A 120 10.95 1.47 -8.17
C LYS A 120 10.59 2.60 -9.15
N ARG A 121 9.78 3.58 -8.74
CA ARG A 121 9.24 4.62 -9.65
C ARG A 121 10.33 5.54 -10.23
N ASP A 122 11.35 5.80 -9.43
CA ASP A 122 12.43 6.77 -9.58
C ASP A 122 13.70 6.24 -10.29
N SER A 123 13.85 4.91 -10.46
CA SER A 123 15.11 4.32 -10.93
C SER A 123 15.61 4.89 -12.27
N LEU A 124 16.82 5.46 -12.24
CA LEU A 124 17.53 5.97 -13.41
C LEU A 124 17.79 4.87 -14.44
N ALA A 125 18.11 3.66 -13.97
CA ALA A 125 18.31 2.48 -14.80
C ALA A 125 17.11 2.21 -15.74
N ARG A 126 15.90 2.18 -15.19
CA ARG A 126 14.69 1.97 -15.99
C ARG A 126 14.34 3.18 -16.87
N GLN A 127 14.65 4.40 -16.44
CA GLN A 127 14.46 5.59 -17.28
C GLN A 127 15.34 5.55 -18.55
N LEU A 128 16.60 5.13 -18.40
CA LEU A 128 17.54 4.91 -19.51
C LEU A 128 17.12 3.76 -20.42
N VAL A 129 16.69 2.62 -19.84
CA VAL A 129 16.14 1.50 -20.62
C VAL A 129 14.84 1.85 -21.34
N ASN A 130 14.02 2.77 -20.81
CA ASN A 130 12.84 3.26 -21.52
C ASN A 130 13.15 4.32 -22.60
N SER A 131 14.33 4.95 -22.59
CA SER A 131 14.67 6.00 -23.58
C SER A 131 15.06 5.44 -24.95
N ILE A 132 15.61 4.23 -25.04
CA ILE A 132 15.92 3.58 -26.34
C ILE A 132 14.64 3.24 -27.15
N PHE A 133 13.49 3.13 -26.48
CA PHE A 133 12.17 2.96 -27.11
C PHE A 133 11.43 4.31 -27.30
N ALA A 134 12.14 5.46 -27.32
CA ALA A 134 11.49 6.77 -27.42
C ALA A 134 10.58 6.91 -28.67
N GLU A 135 11.08 6.49 -29.84
CA GLU A 135 10.32 6.57 -31.10
C GLU A 135 9.12 5.60 -31.13
N TYR A 136 9.29 4.37 -30.63
CA TYR A 136 8.18 3.45 -30.44
C TYR A 136 7.09 4.07 -29.55
N ASN A 137 7.47 4.70 -28.44
CA ASN A 137 6.52 5.35 -27.54
C ASN A 137 5.85 6.59 -28.15
N ASP A 138 6.57 7.35 -28.99
CA ASP A 138 6.02 8.52 -29.70
C ASP A 138 4.99 8.07 -30.76
N TRP A 139 5.36 7.12 -31.61
CA TRP A 139 4.43 6.48 -32.55
C TRP A 139 3.23 5.86 -31.84
N TRP A 140 3.44 5.07 -30.79
CA TRP A 140 2.39 4.33 -30.11
C TRP A 140 1.40 5.26 -29.38
N ARG A 141 1.83 6.43 -28.91
CA ARG A 141 0.95 7.45 -28.32
C ARG A 141 0.04 8.12 -29.35
N ASN A 142 0.55 8.33 -30.56
CA ASN A 142 -0.14 9.05 -31.63
C ASN A 142 -0.94 8.13 -32.59
N CYS A 143 -0.85 6.80 -32.42
CA CYS A 143 -1.58 5.83 -33.24
C CYS A 143 -3.12 5.99 -33.12
N PRO A 144 -3.85 6.30 -34.21
CA PRO A 144 -5.26 6.69 -34.13
C PRO A 144 -6.23 5.56 -33.77
N ARG A 145 -5.86 4.30 -34.02
CA ARG A 145 -6.68 3.09 -33.78
C ARG A 145 -6.36 2.36 -32.48
N ARG A 146 -5.47 2.93 -31.67
CA ARG A 146 -5.16 2.45 -30.32
C ARG A 146 -6.40 2.65 -29.41
N PRO A 147 -6.87 1.61 -28.70
CA PRO A 147 -7.98 1.76 -27.75
C PRO A 147 -7.51 2.48 -26.47
N HIS A 148 -8.42 2.72 -25.54
CA HIS A 148 -8.03 3.15 -24.19
C HIS A 148 -7.22 2.01 -23.51
N ILE A 149 -5.98 2.31 -23.08
CA ILE A 149 -5.09 1.34 -22.43
C ILE A 149 -4.40 1.94 -21.21
N ARG A 150 -4.27 1.15 -20.14
CA ARG A 150 -3.45 1.45 -18.96
C ARG A 150 -2.00 1.08 -19.24
N GLN A 151 -1.08 2.04 -19.21
CA GLN A 151 0.35 1.81 -19.43
C GLN A 151 1.04 1.22 -18.17
N GLY A 152 2.11 0.45 -18.35
CA GLY A 152 2.87 -0.22 -17.29
C GLY A 152 4.20 0.44 -16.92
N LEU A 153 5.23 -0.37 -16.67
CA LEU A 153 6.55 0.10 -16.17
C LEU A 153 7.56 0.29 -17.31
N MET A 154 7.54 -0.62 -18.28
CA MET A 154 8.41 -0.61 -19.45
C MET A 154 7.70 0.01 -20.65
N ALA A 155 8.47 0.54 -21.60
CA ALA A 155 7.99 0.96 -22.90
C ALA A 155 7.18 -0.16 -23.57
N GLY A 156 5.89 0.09 -23.87
CA GLY A 156 5.00 -0.91 -24.46
C GLY A 156 4.34 -1.90 -23.50
N ASP A 157 4.56 -1.82 -22.18
CA ASP A 157 3.69 -2.51 -21.21
C ASP A 157 2.30 -1.87 -21.23
N PHE A 158 1.23 -2.67 -21.34
CA PHE A 158 -0.15 -2.18 -21.20
C PHE A 158 -1.18 -3.24 -20.76
N SER A 159 -2.36 -2.77 -20.33
CA SER A 159 -3.61 -3.56 -20.38
C SER A 159 -4.74 -2.78 -21.06
N ALA A 160 -5.68 -3.49 -21.67
CA ALA A 160 -6.84 -2.97 -22.38
C ALA A 160 -8.08 -3.84 -22.09
N SER A 161 -9.25 -3.21 -21.95
CA SER A 161 -10.54 -3.90 -21.97
C SER A 161 -11.24 -3.61 -23.30
N LEU A 162 -11.57 -4.66 -24.06
CA LEU A 162 -12.33 -4.56 -25.31
C LEU A 162 -13.73 -5.14 -25.08
N GLU A 163 -14.77 -4.45 -25.52
CA GLU A 163 -16.15 -4.92 -25.36
C GLU A 163 -16.82 -5.15 -26.72
N LYS A 164 -17.50 -6.30 -26.85
CA LYS A 164 -18.23 -6.71 -28.06
C LYS A 164 -19.39 -7.63 -27.67
N ASP A 165 -20.59 -7.37 -28.18
CA ASP A 165 -21.80 -8.18 -27.91
C ASP A 165 -22.07 -8.41 -26.41
N GLY A 166 -21.60 -7.52 -25.53
CA GLY A 166 -21.65 -7.66 -24.06
C GLY A 166 -20.61 -8.62 -23.45
N LEU A 167 -19.74 -9.23 -24.26
CA LEU A 167 -18.49 -9.84 -23.79
C LEU A 167 -17.46 -8.75 -23.49
N ARG A 168 -16.62 -8.96 -22.48
CA ARG A 168 -15.51 -8.09 -22.10
C ARG A 168 -14.20 -8.86 -22.14
N ILE A 169 -13.39 -8.63 -23.17
CA ILE A 169 -12.12 -9.31 -23.44
C ILE A 169 -10.96 -8.46 -22.91
N GLY A 170 -10.15 -9.06 -22.03
CA GLY A 170 -8.94 -8.42 -21.52
C GLY A 170 -7.77 -8.67 -22.47
N VAL A 171 -6.94 -7.67 -22.72
CA VAL A 171 -5.65 -7.84 -23.41
C VAL A 171 -4.55 -7.23 -22.55
N ILE A 172 -3.45 -7.95 -22.36
CA ILE A 172 -2.25 -7.47 -21.68
C ILE A 172 -1.06 -7.60 -22.64
N GLY A 173 -0.32 -6.51 -22.82
CA GLY A 173 0.99 -6.52 -23.47
C GLY A 173 2.10 -6.31 -22.45
N LEU A 174 3.15 -7.12 -22.50
CA LEU A 174 4.35 -6.95 -21.67
C LEU A 174 5.59 -6.88 -22.57
N ASN A 175 6.44 -5.88 -22.34
CA ASN A 175 7.74 -5.82 -23.00
C ASN A 175 8.72 -6.77 -22.28
N VAL A 176 9.28 -7.72 -23.02
CA VAL A 176 10.31 -8.67 -22.57
C VAL A 176 11.66 -8.48 -23.27
N THR A 177 11.73 -7.53 -24.21
CA THR A 177 12.88 -7.25 -25.09
C THR A 177 13.90 -6.31 -24.45
N PHE A 178 13.56 -5.68 -23.32
CA PHE A 178 14.20 -4.46 -22.84
C PHE A 178 15.68 -4.59 -22.40
N LEU A 179 16.22 -5.81 -22.34
CA LEU A 179 17.65 -6.08 -22.11
C LEU A 179 18.43 -6.38 -23.40
N GLN A 180 17.76 -6.57 -24.55
CA GLN A 180 18.35 -6.91 -25.85
C GLN A 180 18.88 -5.67 -26.59
N ILE A 181 19.64 -4.85 -25.88
CA ILE A 181 20.09 -3.52 -26.32
C ILE A 181 21.18 -3.62 -27.41
N GLN A 182 22.09 -4.59 -27.28
CA GLN A 182 23.08 -4.92 -28.32
C GLN A 182 22.57 -6.04 -29.25
N GLY A 183 23.26 -6.24 -30.37
CA GLY A 183 23.10 -7.46 -31.18
C GLY A 183 23.85 -8.64 -30.54
N GLY A 184 23.36 -9.86 -30.76
CA GLY A 184 23.94 -11.09 -30.20
C GLY A 184 22.85 -12.10 -29.83
N ASN A 185 23.24 -13.26 -29.28
CA ASN A 185 22.28 -14.25 -28.79
C ASN A 185 21.84 -13.92 -27.35
N TYR A 186 20.54 -13.73 -27.16
CA TYR A 186 19.88 -13.44 -25.88
C TYR A 186 18.90 -14.54 -25.44
N GLU A 187 18.89 -15.69 -26.11
CA GLU A 187 18.15 -16.87 -25.66
C GLU A 187 18.61 -17.27 -24.24
N GLY A 188 17.66 -17.53 -23.34
CA GLY A 188 17.93 -17.77 -21.92
C GLY A 188 18.46 -16.57 -21.12
N LYS A 189 18.35 -15.33 -21.61
CA LYS A 189 18.90 -14.12 -20.95
C LYS A 189 17.92 -12.97 -20.77
N LEU A 190 16.72 -13.02 -21.36
CA LEU A 190 15.73 -11.94 -21.23
C LEU A 190 15.03 -11.97 -19.86
N ALA A 191 14.44 -10.84 -19.49
CA ALA A 191 13.74 -10.65 -18.23
C ALA A 191 12.27 -10.29 -18.42
N VAL A 192 11.45 -10.72 -17.46
CA VAL A 192 10.07 -10.26 -17.26
C VAL A 192 9.76 -10.41 -15.78
N HIS A 193 9.01 -9.47 -15.19
CA HIS A 193 8.76 -9.48 -13.75
C HIS A 193 7.27 -9.26 -13.40
N PRO A 194 6.72 -9.91 -12.34
CA PRO A 194 5.32 -9.72 -11.93
C PRO A 194 4.94 -8.26 -11.66
N HIS A 195 5.91 -7.40 -11.32
CA HIS A 195 5.70 -5.96 -11.21
C HIS A 195 5.14 -5.32 -12.50
N GLN A 196 5.55 -5.77 -13.70
CA GLN A 196 5.00 -5.27 -14.96
C GLN A 196 3.52 -5.66 -15.08
N PHE A 197 3.21 -6.96 -14.88
CA PHE A 197 1.85 -7.52 -14.91
C PHE A 197 0.91 -6.87 -13.88
N HIS A 198 1.39 -6.56 -12.67
CA HIS A 198 0.57 -5.90 -11.67
C HIS A 198 0.38 -4.40 -11.96
N ALA A 199 1.40 -3.68 -12.46
CA ALA A 199 1.30 -2.26 -12.79
C ALA A 199 0.24 -1.98 -13.87
N VAL A 200 0.24 -2.77 -14.94
CA VAL A 200 -0.77 -2.67 -16.02
C VAL A 200 -2.18 -3.05 -15.55
N CYS A 201 -2.33 -3.71 -14.41
CA CYS A 201 -3.61 -4.19 -13.87
C CYS A 201 -4.10 -3.42 -12.63
N GLY A 202 -3.49 -2.29 -12.29
CA GLY A 202 -3.89 -1.47 -11.13
C GLY A 202 -3.40 -1.98 -9.77
N GLY A 203 -2.35 -2.81 -9.77
CA GLY A 203 -1.75 -3.43 -8.60
C GLY A 203 -2.18 -4.89 -8.38
N ASP A 204 -3.26 -5.35 -9.02
CA ASP A 204 -3.81 -6.70 -8.85
C ASP A 204 -4.09 -7.36 -10.22
N GLY A 205 -3.06 -8.02 -10.74
CA GLY A 205 -3.13 -8.77 -12.01
C GLY A 205 -4.22 -9.84 -12.03
N PRO A 206 -4.25 -10.78 -11.06
CA PRO A 206 -5.27 -11.83 -10.98
C PRO A 206 -6.70 -11.27 -10.98
N LYS A 207 -7.01 -10.27 -10.12
CA LYS A 207 -8.34 -9.66 -10.06
C LYS A 207 -8.72 -8.94 -11.33
N TRP A 208 -7.80 -8.23 -11.97
CA TRP A 208 -8.09 -7.59 -13.26
C TRP A 208 -8.52 -8.64 -14.30
N THR A 209 -7.79 -9.77 -14.42
CA THR A 209 -8.14 -10.84 -15.37
C THR A 209 -9.47 -11.55 -15.06
N SER A 210 -9.96 -11.56 -13.81
CA SER A 210 -11.25 -12.19 -13.46
C SER A 210 -12.48 -11.30 -13.69
N THR A 211 -12.29 -10.01 -14.00
CA THR A 211 -13.37 -9.10 -14.43
C THR A 211 -13.67 -9.16 -15.94
N HIS A 212 -13.06 -10.11 -16.65
CA HIS A 212 -13.15 -10.32 -18.09
C HIS A 212 -13.63 -11.74 -18.39
N ASP A 213 -14.40 -11.91 -19.47
CA ASP A 213 -14.94 -13.20 -19.91
C ASP A 213 -13.84 -14.10 -20.52
N ALA A 214 -12.82 -13.49 -21.11
CA ALA A 214 -11.54 -14.09 -21.48
C ALA A 214 -10.43 -13.03 -21.43
N ALA A 215 -9.17 -13.45 -21.28
CA ALA A 215 -8.01 -12.56 -21.37
C ALA A 215 -6.93 -13.11 -22.31
N ILE A 216 -6.19 -12.24 -22.98
CA ILE A 216 -5.11 -12.57 -23.93
C ILE A 216 -3.81 -11.88 -23.46
N LEU A 217 -2.69 -12.61 -23.52
CA LEU A 217 -1.35 -12.08 -23.20
C LEU A 217 -0.53 -11.93 -24.49
N LEU A 218 0.19 -10.82 -24.63
CA LEU A 218 1.09 -10.51 -25.75
C LEU A 218 2.51 -10.26 -25.23
N THR A 219 3.50 -10.91 -25.84
CA THR A 219 4.94 -10.58 -25.73
C THR A 219 5.57 -10.67 -27.13
N HIS A 220 6.77 -10.13 -27.34
CA HIS A 220 7.50 -10.40 -28.60
C HIS A 220 8.17 -11.78 -28.54
N GLN A 221 9.21 -11.96 -27.73
CA GLN A 221 9.83 -13.28 -27.56
C GLN A 221 8.91 -14.31 -26.87
N PRO A 222 9.09 -15.61 -27.17
CA PRO A 222 8.49 -16.69 -26.41
C PRO A 222 9.21 -16.91 -25.07
N PRO A 223 8.58 -17.59 -24.09
CA PRO A 223 9.17 -17.79 -22.75
C PRO A 223 10.53 -18.49 -22.70
N GLN A 224 10.93 -19.28 -23.71
CA GLN A 224 12.27 -19.91 -23.72
C GLN A 224 13.44 -18.93 -23.93
N TRP A 225 13.18 -17.67 -24.32
CA TRP A 225 14.22 -16.63 -24.34
C TRP A 225 14.44 -15.95 -22.97
N LEU A 226 13.52 -16.15 -22.03
CA LEU A 226 13.67 -15.65 -20.66
C LEU A 226 14.75 -16.45 -19.92
N TYR A 227 15.51 -15.79 -19.06
CA TYR A 227 16.36 -16.46 -18.08
C TYR A 227 15.56 -17.43 -17.22
N LYS A 228 16.17 -18.53 -16.80
CA LYS A 228 15.51 -19.65 -16.09
C LYS A 228 14.54 -19.20 -15.00
N ASP A 229 14.97 -18.32 -14.12
CA ASP A 229 14.16 -17.88 -12.98
C ASP A 229 13.07 -16.87 -13.40
N ALA A 230 13.32 -16.07 -14.44
CA ALA A 230 12.31 -15.21 -15.06
C ALA A 230 11.25 -16.03 -15.83
N ALA A 231 11.63 -17.14 -16.46
CA ALA A 231 10.71 -18.10 -17.08
C ALA A 231 9.85 -18.80 -16.01
N GLN A 232 10.45 -19.16 -14.87
CA GLN A 232 9.72 -19.73 -13.73
C GLN A 232 8.69 -18.72 -13.18
N LEU A 233 9.12 -17.49 -12.88
CA LEU A 233 8.24 -16.41 -12.42
C LEU A 233 7.14 -16.06 -13.44
N PHE A 234 7.45 -16.07 -14.73
CA PHE A 234 6.45 -15.91 -15.79
C PHE A 234 5.40 -17.02 -15.73
N SER A 235 5.81 -18.28 -15.57
CA SER A 235 4.88 -19.41 -15.52
C SER A 235 3.99 -19.42 -14.27
N SER A 236 4.52 -19.05 -13.09
CA SER A 236 3.76 -19.09 -11.83
C SER A 236 2.99 -17.79 -11.56
N GLU A 237 3.66 -16.64 -11.65
CA GLU A 237 3.16 -15.36 -11.17
C GLU A 237 2.55 -14.46 -12.26
N ILE A 238 2.79 -14.74 -13.54
CA ILE A 238 2.16 -14.01 -14.66
C ILE A 238 1.12 -14.89 -15.35
N GLN A 239 1.55 -15.94 -16.06
CA GLN A 239 0.67 -16.81 -16.86
C GLN A 239 -0.31 -17.59 -15.98
N GLY A 240 0.18 -18.27 -14.94
CA GLY A 240 -0.63 -18.82 -13.84
C GLY A 240 -1.68 -19.87 -14.22
N ASN A 241 -2.54 -20.23 -13.25
CA ASN A 241 -3.69 -21.11 -13.51
C ASN A 241 -4.77 -20.33 -14.29
N ASP A 242 -4.99 -20.74 -15.54
CA ASP A 242 -6.16 -20.39 -16.37
C ASP A 242 -6.41 -18.88 -16.53
N ARG A 243 -5.38 -18.04 -16.38
CA ARG A 243 -5.53 -16.56 -16.39
C ARG A 243 -5.75 -15.98 -17.77
N PHE A 244 -5.18 -16.64 -18.79
CA PHE A 244 -5.26 -16.23 -20.19
C PHE A 244 -5.79 -17.38 -21.03
N ALA A 245 -6.71 -17.07 -21.95
CA ALA A 245 -7.20 -17.98 -22.98
C ALA A 245 -6.09 -18.37 -23.96
N VAL A 246 -5.17 -17.44 -24.26
CA VAL A 246 -3.95 -17.69 -25.02
C VAL A 246 -2.86 -16.65 -24.74
N HIS A 247 -1.61 -17.07 -24.84
CA HIS A 247 -0.43 -16.21 -24.96
C HIS A 247 0.02 -16.17 -26.43
N LEU A 248 0.03 -14.99 -27.05
CA LEU A 248 0.55 -14.74 -28.40
C LEU A 248 1.98 -14.17 -28.34
N CYS A 249 2.86 -14.66 -29.22
CA CYS A 249 4.23 -14.15 -29.39
C CYS A 249 4.75 -14.32 -30.83
N GLY A 250 5.94 -13.78 -31.14
CA GLY A 250 6.62 -13.83 -32.43
C GLY A 250 8.10 -14.21 -32.30
N HIS A 251 9.01 -13.45 -32.90
CA HIS A 251 10.48 -13.57 -32.81
C HIS A 251 11.15 -14.80 -33.45
N MET A 252 10.55 -15.99 -33.40
CA MET A 252 11.11 -17.19 -34.02
C MET A 252 10.62 -17.33 -35.46
N HIS A 253 11.52 -17.71 -36.37
CA HIS A 253 11.20 -17.94 -37.79
C HIS A 253 10.50 -19.29 -38.07
N GLU A 254 10.27 -20.09 -37.03
CA GLU A 254 9.55 -21.36 -37.06
C GLU A 254 8.25 -21.25 -36.26
N HIS A 255 7.13 -21.70 -36.84
CA HIS A 255 5.83 -21.64 -36.17
C HIS A 255 5.73 -22.64 -35.01
N CYS A 256 5.43 -22.16 -33.80
CA CYS A 256 5.33 -23.01 -32.61
C CYS A 256 3.96 -22.89 -31.92
N PHE A 257 3.05 -23.84 -32.18
CA PHE A 257 1.90 -24.05 -31.31
C PHE A 257 2.30 -24.95 -30.13
N THR A 258 2.04 -24.53 -28.89
CA THR A 258 2.39 -25.32 -27.71
C THR A 258 1.27 -25.33 -26.67
N GLN A 259 0.87 -26.52 -26.26
CA GLN A 259 -0.04 -26.78 -25.15
C GLN A 259 0.80 -27.25 -23.95
N ILE A 260 1.01 -26.37 -22.98
CA ILE A 260 2.02 -26.51 -21.92
C ILE A 260 1.37 -26.99 -20.62
N ALA A 261 1.58 -28.26 -20.26
CA ALA A 261 1.13 -28.85 -18.99
C ALA A 261 2.31 -28.96 -18.01
N ILE A 262 2.33 -28.13 -16.96
CA ILE A 262 3.39 -28.13 -15.91
C ILE A 262 2.75 -28.51 -14.58
N ASN A 263 2.80 -29.80 -14.22
CA ASN A 263 2.38 -30.36 -12.92
C ASN A 263 1.03 -29.83 -12.37
N ARG A 264 0.06 -29.59 -13.26
CA ARG A 264 -1.24 -28.97 -12.99
C ARG A 264 -2.33 -29.71 -13.76
N THR A 265 -3.58 -29.55 -13.33
CA THR A 265 -4.75 -30.18 -13.95
C THR A 265 -5.04 -29.67 -15.37
N GLU A 266 -4.57 -28.47 -15.72
CA GLU A 266 -4.89 -27.78 -16.96
C GLU A 266 -3.66 -27.19 -17.66
N PRO A 267 -3.60 -27.22 -19.01
CA PRO A 267 -2.46 -26.72 -19.77
C PRO A 267 -2.63 -25.26 -20.22
N ALA A 268 -1.57 -24.47 -20.11
CA ALA A 268 -1.51 -23.14 -20.69
C ALA A 268 -1.36 -23.20 -22.23
N VAL A 269 -2.01 -22.26 -22.93
CA VAL A 269 -2.02 -22.21 -24.40
C VAL A 269 -1.06 -21.12 -24.89
N ARG A 270 -0.11 -21.49 -25.76
CA ARG A 270 0.80 -20.56 -26.43
C ARG A 270 0.70 -20.70 -27.95
N TRP A 271 0.61 -19.57 -28.63
CA TRP A 271 0.62 -19.45 -30.08
C TRP A 271 1.76 -18.52 -30.50
N GLN A 272 2.66 -19.02 -31.35
CA GLN A 272 3.81 -18.28 -31.85
C GLN A 272 3.66 -18.06 -33.36
N GLY A 273 3.44 -16.81 -33.75
CA GLY A 273 3.19 -16.41 -35.13
C GLY A 273 4.44 -16.48 -36.02
N LEU A 274 4.22 -16.72 -37.31
CA LEU A 274 5.25 -16.57 -38.35
C LEU A 274 5.53 -15.08 -38.63
N SER A 275 6.75 -14.79 -39.09
CA SER A 275 7.14 -13.44 -39.52
C SER A 275 6.29 -12.98 -40.70
N THR A 276 5.73 -11.78 -40.62
CA THR A 276 4.89 -11.21 -41.67
C THR A 276 5.73 -10.81 -42.90
N CYS A 277 6.95 -10.28 -42.69
CA CYS A 277 7.96 -10.09 -43.73
C CYS A 277 9.35 -9.92 -43.10
N GLY A 278 10.40 -10.51 -43.67
CA GLY A 278 11.75 -10.44 -43.08
C GLY A 278 12.80 -11.14 -43.94
N LEU A 279 14.07 -11.11 -43.51
CA LEU A 279 15.20 -11.68 -44.26
C LEU A 279 14.95 -13.13 -44.68
N GLU A 280 14.85 -13.42 -45.99
CA GLU A 280 14.62 -14.77 -46.54
C GLU A 280 15.55 -15.85 -45.96
N ARG A 281 16.74 -15.50 -45.44
CA ARG A 281 17.66 -16.44 -44.79
C ARG A 281 18.19 -15.92 -43.48
N TYR A 282 18.36 -16.83 -42.52
CA TYR A 282 19.12 -16.58 -41.29
C TYR A 282 20.17 -17.66 -41.05
N GLN A 283 21.22 -17.28 -40.33
CA GLN A 283 22.30 -18.18 -39.91
C GLN A 283 21.90 -18.88 -38.62
N VAL A 284 21.89 -20.21 -38.62
CA VAL A 284 21.86 -21.01 -37.40
C VAL A 284 23.30 -21.30 -36.97
N ILE A 285 23.65 -20.85 -35.76
CA ILE A 285 24.92 -21.17 -35.12
C ILE A 285 24.68 -22.40 -34.23
N HIS A 286 25.11 -23.57 -34.69
CA HIS A 286 25.10 -24.79 -33.89
C HIS A 286 26.33 -24.79 -32.95
N ASP A 287 26.08 -24.52 -31.67
CA ASP A 287 27.05 -24.48 -30.56
C ASP A 287 28.22 -23.46 -30.73
N PRO A 288 28.33 -22.41 -29.88
CA PRO A 288 29.45 -21.48 -29.92
C PRO A 288 30.82 -22.10 -29.58
N ALA A 289 30.90 -23.37 -29.16
CA ALA A 289 32.15 -24.08 -28.90
C ALA A 289 32.68 -24.93 -30.08
N GLU A 290 31.90 -25.21 -31.13
CA GLU A 290 32.37 -26.01 -32.29
C GLU A 290 32.52 -25.21 -33.59
N PRO A 291 33.62 -25.40 -34.36
CA PRO A 291 33.83 -24.77 -35.66
C PRO A 291 33.16 -25.57 -36.81
N THR A 292 31.88 -25.88 -36.66
CA THR A 292 31.06 -26.63 -37.65
C THR A 292 30.19 -25.68 -38.49
N PRO A 293 29.75 -26.08 -39.71
CA PRO A 293 29.31 -25.13 -40.73
C PRO A 293 27.95 -24.49 -40.40
N VAL A 294 27.89 -23.17 -40.54
CA VAL A 294 26.66 -22.37 -40.43
C VAL A 294 25.62 -22.86 -41.43
N SER A 295 24.51 -23.39 -40.93
CA SER A 295 23.35 -23.73 -41.76
C SER A 295 22.54 -22.47 -42.04
N MET A 296 22.33 -22.18 -43.32
CA MET A 296 21.43 -21.12 -43.77
C MET A 296 20.02 -21.72 -43.85
N VAL A 297 19.12 -21.25 -42.99
CA VAL A 297 17.71 -21.68 -42.99
C VAL A 297 16.87 -20.59 -43.65
N ASP A 298 16.04 -20.98 -44.62
CA ASP A 298 15.12 -20.05 -45.29
C ASP A 298 13.96 -19.69 -44.32
N ARG A 299 13.70 -18.39 -44.09
CA ARG A 299 12.57 -17.93 -43.26
C ARG A 299 11.24 -18.23 -43.95
N GLN A 300 10.23 -18.61 -43.17
CA GLN A 300 8.86 -18.77 -43.65
C GLN A 300 8.03 -17.53 -43.30
N HIS A 301 7.35 -16.95 -44.30
CA HIS A 301 6.45 -15.82 -44.08
C HIS A 301 5.02 -16.28 -43.82
N GLY A 302 4.30 -15.60 -42.93
CA GLY A 302 2.97 -16.02 -42.51
C GLY A 302 2.26 -15.04 -41.61
N TYR A 303 1.03 -15.39 -41.27
CA TYR A 303 0.20 -14.72 -40.26
C TYR A 303 -0.83 -15.70 -39.71
N SER A 304 -1.67 -15.25 -38.77
CA SER A 304 -2.84 -16.05 -38.37
C SER A 304 -4.04 -15.18 -38.01
N ILE A 305 -5.24 -15.70 -38.28
CA ILE A 305 -6.47 -15.21 -37.66
C ILE A 305 -6.79 -16.14 -36.49
N GLY A 306 -7.09 -15.60 -35.32
CA GLY A 306 -7.55 -16.35 -34.14
C GLY A 306 -8.99 -15.99 -33.77
N ARG A 307 -9.70 -16.92 -33.14
CA ARG A 307 -11.08 -16.71 -32.67
C ARG A 307 -11.36 -17.39 -31.35
N LEU A 308 -12.07 -16.68 -30.48
CA LEU A 308 -12.82 -17.23 -29.36
C LEU A 308 -14.31 -17.27 -29.71
N GLU A 309 -14.94 -18.43 -29.53
CA GLU A 309 -16.37 -18.66 -29.72
C GLU A 309 -17.01 -18.99 -28.37
N PHE A 310 -18.07 -18.28 -27.98
CA PHE A 310 -18.69 -18.37 -26.66
C PHE A 310 -20.07 -19.04 -26.74
N GLY A 311 -20.16 -20.26 -26.19
CA GLY A 311 -21.39 -21.03 -25.99
C GLY A 311 -21.44 -21.62 -24.57
N GLU A 312 -21.88 -22.87 -24.41
CA GLU A 312 -21.80 -23.61 -23.13
C GLU A 312 -20.35 -23.80 -22.66
N GLN A 313 -19.43 -23.85 -23.62
CA GLN A 313 -17.99 -23.82 -23.44
C GLN A 313 -17.42 -22.66 -24.27
N VAL A 314 -16.20 -22.21 -23.94
CA VAL A 314 -15.46 -21.25 -24.76
C VAL A 314 -14.51 -22.04 -25.66
N VAL A 315 -14.53 -21.78 -26.96
CA VAL A 315 -13.75 -22.55 -27.95
C VAL A 315 -12.75 -21.63 -28.64
N LEU A 316 -11.48 -22.03 -28.65
CA LEU A 316 -10.38 -21.32 -29.30
C LEU A 316 -10.00 -22.03 -30.61
N LYS A 317 -9.88 -21.26 -31.70
CA LYS A 317 -9.44 -21.72 -33.03
C LYS A 317 -8.47 -20.73 -33.66
N PHE A 318 -7.56 -21.22 -34.49
CA PHE A 318 -6.70 -20.42 -35.36
C PHE A 318 -6.78 -20.88 -36.81
N TRP A 319 -6.63 -19.93 -37.72
CA TRP A 319 -6.46 -20.10 -39.17
C TRP A 319 -5.02 -19.67 -39.52
N PRO A 320 -4.04 -20.59 -39.45
CA PRO A 320 -2.64 -20.30 -39.76
C PRO A 320 -2.43 -20.21 -41.27
N ARG A 321 -1.77 -19.14 -41.71
CA ARG A 321 -1.51 -18.85 -43.12
C ARG A 321 -0.01 -18.70 -43.33
N ARG A 322 0.51 -19.30 -44.39
CA ARG A 322 1.91 -19.29 -44.77
C ARG A 322 2.05 -18.99 -46.27
N LEU A 323 2.97 -18.11 -46.62
CA LEU A 323 3.34 -17.82 -48.00
C LEU A 323 4.02 -19.06 -48.61
N VAL A 324 3.42 -19.63 -49.66
CA VAL A 324 4.01 -20.77 -50.40
C VAL A 324 4.86 -20.26 -51.58
N PRO A 325 5.82 -21.06 -52.10
CA PRO A 325 6.74 -20.64 -53.18
C PRO A 325 6.11 -20.22 -54.52
N ARG A 326 4.79 -20.25 -54.65
CA ARG A 326 4.04 -19.67 -55.78
C ARG A 326 3.77 -18.18 -55.63
N GLY A 327 4.10 -17.59 -54.47
CA GLY A 327 3.82 -16.19 -54.16
C GLY A 327 2.37 -15.95 -53.73
N GLU A 328 1.72 -16.95 -53.12
CA GLU A 328 0.35 -16.89 -52.59
C GLU A 328 0.36 -17.38 -51.13
N PHE A 329 -0.60 -16.96 -50.32
CA PHE A 329 -0.78 -17.53 -48.97
C PHE A 329 -1.65 -18.79 -49.04
N ASP A 330 -1.23 -19.83 -48.35
CA ASP A 330 -1.96 -21.10 -48.19
C ASP A 330 -1.94 -21.55 -46.72
N TRP A 331 -2.67 -22.62 -46.40
CA TRP A 331 -2.79 -23.14 -45.05
C TRP A 331 -1.46 -23.74 -44.57
N ASP A 332 -1.05 -23.43 -43.33
CA ASP A 332 0.17 -24.01 -42.80
C ASP A 332 -0.03 -25.47 -42.35
N THR A 333 0.13 -26.37 -43.33
CA THR A 333 0.08 -27.82 -43.18
C THR A 333 1.21 -28.42 -42.34
N THR A 334 2.20 -27.64 -41.87
CA THR A 334 3.21 -28.15 -40.92
C THR A 334 2.66 -28.31 -39.50
N ILE A 335 1.56 -27.62 -39.18
CA ILE A 335 0.91 -27.68 -37.88
C ILE A 335 0.13 -29.00 -37.77
N ARG A 336 0.61 -29.91 -36.89
CA ARG A 336 0.12 -31.29 -36.70
C ARG A 336 -1.35 -31.46 -36.27
N ARG A 337 -2.15 -30.39 -36.23
CA ARG A 337 -3.55 -30.35 -35.76
C ARG A 337 -4.38 -29.38 -36.60
N VAL A 338 -4.23 -29.38 -37.93
CA VAL A 338 -5.14 -28.65 -38.84
C VAL A 338 -6.25 -29.59 -39.29
N GLU A 339 -7.50 -29.15 -39.11
CA GLU A 339 -8.72 -29.86 -39.50
C GLU A 339 -8.99 -29.75 -41.02
N PRO A 340 -9.86 -30.59 -41.61
CA PRO A 340 -10.27 -30.47 -43.02
C PRO A 340 -10.98 -29.14 -43.37
N SER A 341 -11.47 -28.41 -42.36
CA SER A 341 -11.99 -27.04 -42.44
C SER A 341 -10.91 -25.95 -42.41
N ASN A 342 -9.63 -26.37 -42.42
CA ASN A 342 -8.42 -25.54 -42.45
C ASN A 342 -8.23 -24.57 -41.27
N HIS A 343 -8.82 -24.89 -40.11
CA HIS A 343 -8.47 -24.30 -38.83
C HIS A 343 -7.78 -25.32 -37.93
N THR A 344 -7.12 -24.88 -36.86
CA THR A 344 -6.62 -25.78 -35.82
C THR A 344 -7.75 -26.59 -35.17
N SER A 345 -7.46 -27.81 -34.71
CA SER A 345 -8.39 -28.60 -33.89
C SER A 345 -8.98 -27.75 -32.76
N PRO A 346 -10.32 -27.61 -32.65
CA PRO A 346 -10.94 -26.67 -31.72
C PRO A 346 -10.55 -26.95 -30.27
N LEU A 347 -9.96 -25.97 -29.60
CA LEU A 347 -9.51 -26.11 -28.22
C LEU A 347 -10.60 -25.62 -27.26
N ILE A 348 -11.13 -26.53 -26.46
CA ILE A 348 -12.10 -26.23 -25.41
C ILE A 348 -11.37 -25.58 -24.22
N LEU A 349 -11.80 -24.37 -23.87
CA LEU A 349 -11.38 -23.63 -22.68
C LEU A 349 -12.51 -23.66 -21.63
N LYS A 350 -12.17 -23.66 -20.34
CA LYS A 350 -13.18 -23.57 -19.29
C LYS A 350 -13.91 -22.22 -19.33
N PRO A 351 -15.24 -22.20 -19.19
CA PRO A 351 -15.99 -20.95 -19.10
C PRO A 351 -15.68 -20.24 -17.78
N ARG A 352 -15.15 -19.01 -17.87
CA ARG A 352 -15.03 -18.12 -16.72
C ARG A 352 -16.37 -17.46 -16.43
N LYS A 353 -16.79 -17.45 -15.15
CA LYS A 353 -17.80 -16.49 -14.68
C LYS A 353 -17.09 -15.15 -14.45
N ARG A 354 -17.39 -14.16 -15.30
CA ARG A 354 -17.01 -12.75 -15.08
C ARG A 354 -17.46 -12.33 -13.69
N THR A 355 -16.52 -12.00 -12.81
CA THR A 355 -16.85 -11.37 -11.54
C THR A 355 -17.44 -9.98 -11.82
N ALA A 356 -18.49 -9.61 -11.09
CA ALA A 356 -19.06 -8.28 -11.20
C ALA A 356 -17.95 -7.26 -10.89
N ALA A 357 -17.73 -6.32 -11.81
CA ALA A 357 -16.70 -5.32 -11.63
C ALA A 357 -17.13 -4.37 -10.50
N SER A 358 -16.57 -4.57 -9.31
CA SER A 358 -16.60 -3.57 -8.26
C SER A 358 -15.82 -2.36 -8.78
N TYR A 359 -16.55 -1.37 -9.31
CA TYR A 359 -16.01 -0.08 -9.74
C TYR A 359 -15.49 0.68 -8.52
N THR A 360 -14.29 0.31 -8.08
CA THR A 360 -13.57 1.07 -7.06
C THR A 360 -13.45 2.52 -7.54
N LEU A 361 -13.60 3.47 -6.62
CA LEU A 361 -13.50 4.90 -6.92
C LEU A 361 -12.20 5.24 -7.68
N ARG A 362 -11.13 4.47 -7.43
CA ARG A 362 -9.85 4.54 -8.14
C ARG A 362 -9.96 4.30 -9.64
N ALA A 363 -10.77 3.34 -10.10
CA ALA A 363 -10.93 3.04 -11.52
C ALA A 363 -11.68 4.16 -12.26
N ILE A 364 -12.69 4.76 -11.61
CA ILE A 364 -13.44 5.90 -12.13
C ILE A 364 -12.53 7.15 -12.20
N LEU A 365 -11.75 7.41 -11.15
CA LEU A 365 -10.81 8.54 -11.10
C LEU A 365 -9.63 8.38 -12.07
N ASP A 366 -9.07 7.17 -12.21
CA ASP A 366 -8.00 6.89 -13.18
C ASP A 366 -8.50 7.09 -14.65
N ASP A 367 -9.77 6.74 -14.96
CA ASP A 367 -10.39 6.98 -16.28
C ASP A 367 -10.70 8.48 -16.51
N VAL A 368 -11.31 9.17 -15.54
CA VAL A 368 -11.57 10.62 -15.60
C VAL A 368 -10.27 11.41 -15.80
N ALA A 369 -9.20 11.06 -15.07
CA ALA A 369 -7.89 11.69 -15.25
C ALA A 369 -7.27 11.42 -16.63
N GLN A 370 -7.44 10.22 -17.18
CA GLN A 370 -6.95 9.90 -18.53
C GLN A 370 -7.80 10.54 -19.65
N ARG A 371 -9.09 10.80 -19.43
CA ARG A 371 -9.93 11.59 -20.34
C ARG A 371 -9.59 13.08 -20.28
N ALA A 372 -9.30 13.64 -19.10
CA ALA A 372 -8.85 15.02 -18.95
C ALA A 372 -7.52 15.30 -19.70
N ASN A 373 -6.64 14.30 -19.79
CA ASN A 373 -5.39 14.35 -20.58
C ASN A 373 -5.58 14.46 -22.11
N ARG A 374 -6.82 14.54 -22.65
CA ARG A 374 -7.10 14.83 -24.06
C ARG A 374 -7.28 16.32 -24.39
N ILE A 375 -7.19 17.22 -23.41
CA ILE A 375 -7.27 18.68 -23.66
C ILE A 375 -5.93 19.18 -24.22
N GLU A 376 -5.85 19.44 -25.53
CA GLU A 376 -4.69 20.08 -26.17
C GLU A 376 -4.48 21.52 -25.66
N LEU A 377 -3.63 21.70 -24.65
CA LEU A 377 -3.07 23.02 -24.31
C LEU A 377 -1.98 23.41 -25.32
N ARG A 378 -2.38 24.03 -26.44
CA ARG A 378 -1.46 24.63 -27.41
C ARG A 378 -0.75 25.85 -26.80
N ALA A 379 0.47 25.64 -26.34
CA ALA A 379 1.28 26.69 -25.73
C ALA A 379 1.95 27.58 -26.79
N HIS A 380 1.61 28.87 -26.79
CA HIS A 380 2.49 29.93 -27.31
C HIS A 380 3.30 30.52 -26.16
N SER A 381 4.60 30.71 -26.36
CA SER A 381 5.53 31.24 -25.35
C SER A 381 5.72 32.75 -25.47
N SER A 382 5.85 33.42 -24.32
CA SER A 382 6.67 34.62 -24.17
C SER A 382 7.35 34.59 -22.78
N PRO A 383 8.57 35.11 -22.61
CA PRO A 383 9.36 34.86 -21.39
C PRO A 383 9.52 36.08 -20.48
N GLY A 384 9.44 35.86 -19.15
CA GLY A 384 10.00 36.81 -18.16
C GLY A 384 9.28 36.85 -16.81
N GLY A 385 9.95 36.38 -15.75
CA GLY A 385 9.63 36.74 -14.35
C GLY A 385 9.23 35.59 -13.42
N THR A 386 10.22 34.98 -12.76
CA THR A 386 10.00 34.15 -11.55
C THR A 386 9.99 35.04 -10.30
N VAL A 387 9.20 34.69 -9.28
CA VAL A 387 9.20 35.36 -7.96
C VAL A 387 9.49 34.33 -6.85
N LEU A 388 10.20 34.77 -5.80
CA LEU A 388 10.63 33.96 -4.65
C LEU A 388 9.57 33.92 -3.53
N MET A 389 9.75 32.99 -2.58
CA MET A 389 8.77 32.65 -1.53
C MET A 389 8.95 33.40 -0.21
N THR A 390 7.83 33.75 0.42
CA THR A 390 7.60 34.01 1.86
C THR A 390 6.10 33.75 2.11
N GLU A 391 5.61 33.07 3.16
CA GLU A 391 6.23 32.49 4.37
C GLU A 391 5.87 30.98 4.55
N PRO A 392 6.46 30.24 5.52
CA PRO A 392 6.25 28.80 5.65
C PRO A 392 4.83 28.34 6.04
N ALA A 393 4.08 29.14 6.82
CA ALA A 393 2.83 28.69 7.45
C ALA A 393 1.69 28.37 6.46
N ASP A 394 1.51 29.20 5.43
CA ASP A 394 0.46 28.99 4.43
C ASP A 394 0.82 27.88 3.44
N LEU A 395 2.12 27.69 3.18
CA LEU A 395 2.60 26.51 2.46
C LEU A 395 2.28 25.25 3.27
N VAL A 396 2.50 25.25 4.59
CA VAL A 396 2.12 24.14 5.47
C VAL A 396 0.60 23.93 5.51
N THR A 397 -0.24 24.97 5.41
CA THR A 397 -1.71 24.82 5.40
C THR A 397 -2.26 24.34 4.06
N LEU A 398 -1.69 24.78 2.93
CA LEU A 398 -2.02 24.26 1.60
C LEU A 398 -1.49 22.83 1.42
N ILE A 399 -0.25 22.56 1.84
CA ILE A 399 0.31 21.21 1.90
C ILE A 399 -0.51 20.34 2.85
N ALA A 400 -0.93 20.79 4.03
CA ALA A 400 -1.80 20.02 4.93
C ALA A 400 -3.19 19.76 4.33
N SER A 401 -3.67 20.59 3.41
CA SER A 401 -4.95 20.38 2.72
C SER A 401 -4.82 19.43 1.52
N VAL A 402 -3.72 19.52 0.76
CA VAL A 402 -3.34 18.53 -0.26
C VAL A 402 -2.96 17.18 0.38
N LEU A 403 -2.33 17.19 1.56
CA LEU A 403 -2.05 16.02 2.37
C LEU A 403 -3.31 15.46 3.03
N ARG A 404 -4.31 16.26 3.41
CA ARG A 404 -5.62 15.75 3.82
C ARG A 404 -6.35 15.05 2.66
N MET A 405 -6.26 15.57 1.44
CA MET A 405 -6.71 14.82 0.25
C MET A 405 -5.85 13.57 -0.02
N ALA A 406 -4.54 13.63 0.24
CA ALA A 406 -3.65 12.48 0.17
C ALA A 406 -3.94 11.42 1.26
N ASP A 407 -4.39 11.82 2.45
CA ASP A 407 -4.70 10.94 3.58
C ASP A 407 -6.08 10.31 3.48
N TYR A 408 -7.08 11.04 3.01
CA TYR A 408 -8.33 10.42 2.56
C TYR A 408 -8.13 9.44 1.39
N THR A 409 -6.96 9.48 0.75
CA THR A 409 -6.52 8.50 -0.24
C THR A 409 -5.31 7.64 0.19
N SER A 410 -4.85 7.67 1.47
CA SER A 410 -3.61 7.02 1.94
C SER A 410 -3.71 5.52 2.22
N LYS A 411 -4.63 4.85 1.51
CA LYS A 411 -4.80 3.40 1.47
C LYS A 411 -3.65 2.65 0.76
N SER A 412 -2.47 3.25 0.57
CA SER A 412 -1.26 2.63 -0.02
C SER A 412 0.05 3.34 0.34
N THR A 413 0.76 2.86 1.37
CA THR A 413 2.10 3.31 1.78
C THR A 413 3.22 2.72 0.91
N SER A 414 3.23 3.17 -0.35
CA SER A 414 4.40 3.15 -1.25
C SER A 414 4.14 4.04 -2.48
N VAL A 415 2.87 4.13 -2.89
CA VAL A 415 2.41 4.94 -4.02
C VAL A 415 2.40 6.43 -3.70
N LEU A 416 2.31 6.83 -2.42
CA LEU A 416 1.98 8.22 -2.06
C LEU A 416 3.15 9.17 -1.79
N GLU A 417 4.27 8.73 -1.21
CA GLU A 417 5.53 9.49 -1.30
C GLU A 417 5.87 9.71 -2.78
N SER A 418 5.80 8.62 -3.56
CA SER A 418 5.84 8.60 -5.02
C SER A 418 4.76 9.45 -5.71
N SER A 419 3.70 9.92 -5.04
CA SER A 419 2.61 10.69 -5.67
C SER A 419 2.52 12.15 -5.23
N ALA A 420 2.84 12.48 -3.98
CA ALA A 420 3.15 13.84 -3.58
C ALA A 420 4.41 14.34 -4.30
N ALA A 421 5.45 13.50 -4.39
CA ALA A 421 6.60 13.76 -5.24
C ALA A 421 6.25 13.77 -6.73
N PHE A 422 5.26 13.02 -7.21
CA PHE A 422 4.81 13.12 -8.62
C PHE A 422 4.06 14.42 -8.90
N TRP A 423 3.18 14.89 -8.01
CA TRP A 423 2.53 16.20 -8.19
C TRP A 423 3.55 17.34 -8.10
N ALA A 424 4.48 17.30 -7.15
CA ALA A 424 5.55 18.29 -7.05
C ALA A 424 6.58 18.20 -8.21
N SER A 425 6.92 16.99 -8.66
CA SER A 425 7.88 16.74 -9.74
C SER A 425 7.29 16.95 -11.12
N ASP A 426 6.02 16.64 -11.39
CA ASP A 426 5.39 16.94 -12.68
C ASP A 426 4.84 18.37 -12.73
N MET A 427 4.40 19.02 -11.64
CA MET A 427 4.32 20.50 -11.64
C MET A 427 5.70 21.11 -11.86
N GLY A 428 6.72 20.61 -11.15
CA GLY A 428 8.11 21.00 -11.31
C GLY A 428 8.63 20.82 -12.73
N ARG A 429 8.33 19.71 -13.40
CA ARG A 429 8.73 19.37 -14.78
C ARG A 429 7.84 20.02 -15.83
N ILE A 430 6.58 20.34 -15.55
CA ILE A 430 5.76 21.19 -16.43
C ILE A 430 6.35 22.60 -16.43
N VAL A 431 6.73 23.13 -15.26
CA VAL A 431 7.49 24.40 -15.15
C VAL A 431 8.89 24.28 -15.78
N LEU A 432 9.63 23.19 -15.55
CA LEU A 432 10.97 22.99 -16.11
C LEU A 432 10.94 22.78 -17.62
N GLN A 433 9.96 22.06 -18.17
CA GLN A 433 9.79 21.83 -19.60
C GLN A 433 9.21 23.06 -20.30
N ALA A 434 8.36 23.85 -19.65
CA ALA A 434 8.00 25.18 -20.14
C ALA A 434 9.23 26.10 -20.21
N SER A 435 10.07 26.10 -19.15
CA SER A 435 11.33 26.85 -19.10
C SER A 435 12.33 26.37 -20.16
N GLN A 436 12.53 25.06 -20.32
CA GLN A 436 13.44 24.47 -21.31
C GLN A 436 12.93 24.65 -22.75
N ARG A 437 11.62 24.57 -22.99
CA ARG A 437 11.03 24.92 -24.30
C ARG A 437 11.14 26.41 -24.61
N ALA A 438 11.14 27.27 -23.60
CA ALA A 438 11.42 28.71 -23.76
C ALA A 438 12.92 29.02 -24.00
N GLN A 439 13.84 28.11 -23.66
CA GLN A 439 15.29 28.26 -23.90
C GLN A 439 15.72 27.88 -25.34
N GLY A 440 14.77 27.67 -26.26
CA GLY A 440 15.00 27.12 -27.60
C GLY A 440 15.72 28.02 -28.62
N GLN A 441 16.13 29.25 -28.29
CA GLN A 441 16.87 30.14 -29.20
C GLN A 441 18.04 30.87 -28.52
N THR A 442 19.25 30.31 -28.71
CA THR A 442 20.58 30.99 -28.83
C THR A 442 21.01 32.02 -27.75
N SER A 443 22.14 31.90 -27.05
CA SER A 443 23.25 30.94 -27.15
C SER A 443 24.11 30.82 -25.87
N LEU A 444 24.53 29.58 -25.57
CA LEU A 444 25.77 29.15 -24.89
C LEU A 444 26.22 29.72 -23.52
N GLN A 445 26.14 28.84 -22.51
CA GLN A 445 27.20 28.49 -21.53
C GLN A 445 27.86 29.59 -20.67
N ARG A 446 27.73 29.46 -19.33
CA ARG A 446 28.79 28.83 -18.50
C ARG A 446 28.36 28.53 -17.06
N LEU A 447 29.15 27.67 -16.41
CA LEU A 447 29.12 27.39 -14.98
C LEU A 447 30.12 28.31 -14.23
N PHE A 448 29.82 28.61 -12.95
CA PHE A 448 30.74 29.09 -11.91
C PHE A 448 31.32 30.53 -11.94
N ILE A 449 31.69 30.98 -10.73
CA ILE A 449 32.39 32.22 -10.32
C ILE A 449 31.52 33.50 -10.38
N GLY A 450 31.68 34.37 -9.37
CA GLY A 450 30.88 35.59 -9.18
C GLY A 450 31.68 36.90 -9.28
N ASN A 451 31.05 38.00 -8.90
CA ASN A 451 31.57 39.38 -8.86
C ASN A 451 32.08 39.97 -10.19
N ALA A 452 31.17 40.59 -10.94
CA ALA A 452 31.50 41.69 -11.86
C ALA A 452 30.38 42.76 -11.83
N ARG A 453 30.71 44.00 -12.19
CA ARG A 453 29.79 45.16 -12.34
C ARG A 453 29.84 45.67 -13.78
N SER A 454 29.01 46.69 -14.06
CA SER A 454 29.12 47.73 -15.11
C SER A 454 28.28 47.60 -16.41
N ASP A 455 27.48 48.64 -16.61
CA ASP A 455 27.19 49.42 -17.83
C ASP A 455 26.68 48.76 -19.14
N GLN A 456 26.89 47.47 -19.43
CA GLN A 456 26.32 46.86 -20.65
C GLN A 456 24.78 46.87 -20.67
N ALA A 457 24.12 46.90 -19.50
CA ALA A 457 22.67 46.94 -19.37
C ALA A 457 22.00 48.24 -19.87
N LYS A 458 22.76 49.30 -20.20
CA LYS A 458 22.19 50.57 -20.68
C LYS A 458 21.89 50.59 -22.18
N ALA A 459 22.72 49.96 -23.01
CA ALA A 459 22.60 50.05 -24.48
C ALA A 459 21.30 49.43 -25.02
N VAL A 460 20.90 48.26 -24.48
CA VAL A 460 19.72 47.50 -24.92
C VAL A 460 18.40 48.24 -24.64
N ALA A 461 18.39 49.19 -23.70
CA ALA A 461 17.20 49.93 -23.29
C ALA A 461 16.81 51.07 -24.26
N GLU A 462 17.72 51.50 -25.14
CA GLU A 462 17.46 52.58 -26.10
C GLU A 462 16.93 52.04 -27.44
N GLU A 463 17.48 50.91 -27.91
CA GLU A 463 17.12 50.25 -29.18
C GLU A 463 15.64 49.82 -29.26
N GLN A 464 15.07 49.29 -28.17
CA GLN A 464 13.65 48.88 -28.17
C GLN A 464 12.65 50.05 -28.15
N ARG A 465 13.11 51.30 -28.02
CA ARG A 465 12.24 52.48 -28.02
C ARG A 465 11.88 52.95 -29.43
N GLU A 466 12.59 52.51 -30.46
CA GLU A 466 12.37 52.91 -31.86
C GLU A 466 11.38 51.99 -32.61
N ALA A 467 11.03 50.82 -32.04
CA ALA A 467 10.30 49.75 -32.75
C ALA A 467 8.76 49.86 -32.79
N GLY A 468 8.14 50.70 -31.95
CA GLY A 468 6.77 51.20 -32.15
C GLY A 468 5.60 50.19 -32.18
N ILE A 469 5.58 49.16 -31.31
CA ILE A 469 4.49 48.16 -31.27
C ILE A 469 3.51 48.40 -30.09
N ASP A 470 2.22 48.56 -30.39
CA ASP A 470 1.09 48.55 -29.44
C ASP A 470 0.02 47.58 -29.95
N LEU A 471 -0.37 46.61 -29.11
CA LEU A 471 -1.56 45.78 -29.34
C LEU A 471 -2.32 45.60 -28.03
N ARG A 472 -3.63 45.87 -28.09
CA ARG A 472 -4.59 45.77 -26.99
C ARG A 472 -5.82 45.00 -27.46
N PHE A 473 -6.56 44.48 -26.48
CA PHE A 473 -7.83 43.74 -26.59
C PHE A 473 -7.77 42.24 -26.94
N LEU A 474 -8.57 41.49 -26.17
CA LEU A 474 -9.17 40.20 -26.50
C LEU A 474 -10.65 40.32 -26.13
N ASP A 475 -11.53 39.72 -26.94
CA ASP A 475 -12.98 39.96 -26.89
C ASP A 475 -13.72 39.01 -25.90
N PRO A 476 -14.46 39.53 -24.90
CA PRO A 476 -15.28 38.71 -24.00
C PRO A 476 -16.34 37.85 -24.70
N VAL A 477 -16.88 38.27 -25.86
CA VAL A 477 -17.99 37.57 -26.54
C VAL A 477 -17.57 36.18 -27.02
N ALA A 478 -16.31 36.03 -27.47
CA ALA A 478 -15.76 34.75 -27.91
C ALA A 478 -15.62 33.75 -26.75
N TYR A 479 -15.33 34.22 -25.53
CA TYR A 479 -15.24 33.37 -24.35
C TYR A 479 -16.61 32.83 -23.92
N GLU A 480 -17.66 33.67 -23.94
CA GLU A 480 -19.02 33.25 -23.58
C GLU A 480 -19.56 32.17 -24.54
N GLN A 481 -19.32 32.31 -25.85
CA GLN A 481 -19.75 31.32 -26.85
C GLN A 481 -19.08 29.95 -26.64
N ALA A 482 -17.80 29.92 -26.30
CA ALA A 482 -17.08 28.67 -26.00
C ALA A 482 -17.63 27.96 -24.75
N VAL A 483 -17.91 28.70 -23.67
CA VAL A 483 -18.49 28.15 -22.43
C VAL A 483 -19.91 27.62 -22.68
N ARG A 484 -20.75 28.34 -23.43
CA ARG A 484 -22.10 27.89 -23.81
C ARG A 484 -22.08 26.59 -24.63
N LEU A 485 -21.11 26.43 -25.52
CA LEU A 485 -20.96 25.20 -26.32
C LEU A 485 -20.55 24.01 -25.44
N HIS A 486 -19.57 24.20 -24.54
CA HIS A 486 -19.07 23.14 -23.66
C HIS A 486 -20.14 22.64 -22.66
N LEU A 487 -20.89 23.56 -22.04
CA LEU A 487 -21.99 23.21 -21.13
C LEU A 487 -23.13 22.45 -21.83
N ARG A 488 -23.42 22.78 -23.10
CA ARG A 488 -24.42 22.03 -23.90
C ARG A 488 -24.00 20.59 -24.18
N THR A 489 -22.71 20.33 -24.47
CA THR A 489 -22.20 18.96 -24.60
C THR A 489 -22.40 18.19 -23.30
N LEU A 490 -22.01 18.77 -22.16
CA LEU A 490 -22.15 18.13 -20.85
C LEU A 490 -23.62 17.83 -20.48
N ILE A 491 -24.55 18.76 -20.74
CA ILE A 491 -25.99 18.56 -20.50
C ILE A 491 -26.54 17.44 -21.41
N ASN A 492 -26.10 17.36 -22.67
CA ASN A 492 -26.53 16.29 -23.59
C ASN A 492 -25.94 14.91 -23.23
N GLU A 493 -24.76 14.85 -22.61
CA GLU A 493 -24.20 13.62 -22.04
C GLU A 493 -24.96 13.20 -20.77
N LEU A 494 -25.31 14.16 -19.89
CA LEU A 494 -26.12 13.89 -18.70
C LEU A 494 -27.55 13.43 -19.04
N LYS A 495 -28.17 13.96 -20.11
CA LYS A 495 -29.47 13.50 -20.64
C LYS A 495 -29.44 12.05 -21.16
N GLN A 496 -28.27 11.44 -21.36
CA GLN A 496 -28.14 10.01 -21.75
C GLN A 496 -28.02 9.06 -20.55
N LEU A 497 -28.01 9.56 -19.31
CA LEU A 497 -27.88 8.76 -18.08
C LEU A 497 -29.22 8.50 -17.36
N ASP A 498 -30.36 8.74 -18.05
CA ASP A 498 -31.74 8.48 -17.59
C ASP A 498 -32.11 9.11 -16.22
N LEU A 499 -31.56 10.29 -15.96
CA LEU A 499 -31.71 11.04 -14.70
C LEU A 499 -33.06 11.78 -14.62
N THR A 500 -34.15 11.01 -14.59
CA THR A 500 -35.55 11.49 -14.71
C THR A 500 -36.06 12.41 -13.60
N GLU A 501 -35.34 12.58 -12.48
CA GLU A 501 -35.71 13.49 -11.38
C GLU A 501 -35.10 14.90 -11.48
N VAL A 502 -34.34 15.22 -12.54
CA VAL A 502 -33.68 16.53 -12.72
C VAL A 502 -34.22 17.27 -13.94
N ASP A 503 -34.72 18.49 -13.74
CA ASP A 503 -35.13 19.38 -14.84
C ASP A 503 -33.90 19.98 -15.56
N LEU A 504 -33.39 19.20 -16.52
CA LEU A 504 -32.26 19.56 -17.37
C LEU A 504 -32.64 20.51 -18.53
N ASP A 505 -33.92 20.84 -18.71
CA ASP A 505 -34.39 21.80 -19.73
C ASP A 505 -34.46 23.22 -19.14
N ALA A 506 -34.84 23.38 -17.86
CA ALA A 506 -34.66 24.62 -17.12
C ALA A 506 -33.17 25.03 -17.03
N ALA A 507 -32.28 24.06 -16.84
CA ALA A 507 -30.83 24.28 -16.77
C ALA A 507 -30.22 24.86 -18.06
N GLU A 508 -30.82 24.59 -19.23
CA GLU A 508 -30.32 25.11 -20.51
C GLU A 508 -30.69 26.60 -20.74
N GLN A 509 -31.68 27.12 -20.02
CA GLN A 509 -32.19 28.49 -20.23
C GLN A 509 -31.42 29.57 -19.45
N GLU A 510 -30.76 29.25 -18.33
CA GLU A 510 -29.94 30.21 -17.55
C GLU A 510 -28.44 29.83 -17.42
N PRO A 511 -27.70 29.61 -18.53
CA PRO A 511 -26.33 29.05 -18.49
C PRO A 511 -25.30 29.92 -17.75
N LEU A 512 -25.51 31.24 -17.67
CA LEU A 512 -24.62 32.15 -16.93
C LEU A 512 -24.70 31.95 -15.40
N ARG A 513 -25.84 31.48 -14.88
CA ARG A 513 -26.03 31.24 -13.44
C ARG A 513 -25.31 29.97 -13.01
N LEU A 514 -25.35 28.93 -13.84
CA LEU A 514 -24.56 27.71 -13.68
C LEU A 514 -23.06 27.99 -13.83
N ALA A 515 -22.64 28.79 -14.82
CA ALA A 515 -21.25 29.21 -14.96
C ALA A 515 -20.74 30.04 -13.77
N PHE A 516 -21.58 30.85 -13.13
CA PHE A 516 -21.23 31.55 -11.89
C PHE A 516 -21.04 30.61 -10.70
N ALA A 517 -21.89 29.57 -10.58
CA ALA A 517 -21.79 28.56 -9.54
C ALA A 517 -20.56 27.65 -9.68
N VAL A 518 -20.02 27.47 -10.89
CA VAL A 518 -18.89 26.57 -11.18
C VAL A 518 -17.55 27.30 -11.40
N TYR A 519 -17.54 28.52 -11.95
CA TYR A 519 -16.31 29.19 -12.42
C TYR A 519 -16.20 30.72 -12.15
N GLY A 520 -17.18 31.35 -11.48
CA GLY A 520 -17.41 32.82 -11.57
C GLY A 520 -16.26 33.77 -11.15
N LYS A 521 -15.83 34.64 -12.07
CA LYS A 521 -15.00 35.89 -11.97
C LYS A 521 -14.77 36.44 -13.40
N PRO A 522 -14.02 37.54 -13.68
CA PRO A 522 -13.28 38.52 -12.84
C PRO A 522 -13.97 39.92 -12.94
N PRO A 523 -13.33 41.12 -12.93
CA PRO A 523 -11.99 41.60 -12.52
C PRO A 523 -12.10 42.77 -11.48
N ARG A 524 -11.15 43.67 -11.14
CA ARG A 524 -9.82 44.11 -11.65
C ARG A 524 -8.89 44.56 -10.48
N ARG A 525 -7.62 44.07 -10.45
CA ARG A 525 -6.34 44.78 -10.10
C ARG A 525 -6.15 45.42 -8.69
N PHE A 526 -4.95 45.69 -8.13
CA PHE A 526 -3.55 45.17 -8.10
C PHE A 526 -2.71 46.13 -7.16
N LEU A 527 -1.39 46.11 -6.85
CA LEU A 527 -0.14 45.41 -7.24
C LEU A 527 1.01 45.71 -6.22
N GLY A 528 1.92 44.79 -5.86
CA GLY A 528 3.35 45.12 -5.57
C GLY A 528 4.04 44.69 -4.24
N PHE A 529 5.39 44.79 -4.25
CA PHE A 529 6.38 44.72 -3.14
C PHE A 529 7.12 46.07 -2.97
N ASP A 530 7.77 46.36 -1.83
CA ASP A 530 8.58 47.59 -1.67
C ASP A 530 9.97 47.40 -1.02
N PHE A 531 11.01 47.93 -1.68
CA PHE A 531 12.32 48.35 -1.16
C PHE A 531 12.98 49.25 -2.25
N PRO A 532 13.95 50.13 -1.92
CA PRO A 532 13.80 51.54 -2.21
C PRO A 532 14.08 51.95 -3.67
N LEU A 533 13.11 52.64 -4.27
CA LEU A 533 13.24 53.24 -5.59
C LEU A 533 14.22 54.42 -5.60
N ARG A 534 15.20 54.38 -6.51
CA ARG A 534 16.05 55.54 -6.83
C ARG A 534 16.00 55.94 -8.32
N ASN A 535 14.78 56.09 -8.83
CA ASN A 535 14.32 57.33 -9.49
C ASN A 535 12.83 57.26 -9.89
N GLY A 536 11.95 57.50 -8.92
CA GLY A 536 10.65 58.15 -9.09
C GLY A 536 9.65 57.65 -10.15
N ALA A 537 8.96 56.54 -9.88
CA ALA A 537 7.48 56.46 -9.86
C ALA A 537 6.97 55.03 -9.60
N GLY A 538 6.23 54.81 -8.50
CA GLY A 538 5.54 53.54 -8.21
C GLY A 538 5.46 53.23 -6.71
N THR A 539 4.36 52.62 -6.27
CA THR A 539 4.13 52.17 -4.88
C THR A 539 3.36 50.85 -4.90
N ALA A 540 3.35 50.10 -3.80
CA ALA A 540 3.14 48.65 -3.82
C ALA A 540 2.24 48.09 -2.70
N PHE A 541 1.34 47.15 -3.05
CA PHE A 541 0.47 46.37 -2.15
C PHE A 541 0.04 45.01 -2.77
N GLY A 542 0.19 43.90 -2.04
CA GLY A 542 -0.29 42.57 -2.41
C GLY A 542 -1.42 42.03 -1.51
N PHE A 543 -2.15 41.00 -1.96
CA PHE A 543 -3.16 40.28 -1.17
C PHE A 543 -3.31 38.81 -1.60
N VAL A 544 -3.76 37.97 -0.66
CA VAL A 544 -3.97 36.50 -0.74
C VAL A 544 -5.48 36.18 -0.66
N PHE A 545 -5.90 34.95 -1.00
CA PHE A 545 -7.28 34.48 -0.80
C PHE A 545 -7.35 33.04 -0.26
N GLU A 546 -8.16 32.85 0.79
CA GLU A 546 -8.57 31.56 1.36
C GLU A 546 -9.95 31.10 0.84
N PRO A 547 -10.29 29.79 0.94
CA PRO A 547 -11.66 29.30 0.78
C PRO A 547 -12.56 29.63 1.99
N THR A 548 -13.84 29.93 1.76
CA THR A 548 -14.79 30.25 2.85
C THR A 548 -15.32 29.00 3.56
N ARG A 549 -15.74 29.15 4.83
CA ARG A 549 -16.29 28.05 5.64
C ARG A 549 -17.55 27.42 5.04
N GLU A 550 -18.45 28.20 4.43
CA GLU A 550 -19.65 27.63 3.80
C GLU A 550 -19.36 26.81 2.54
N LEU A 551 -18.24 27.07 1.83
CA LEU A 551 -17.80 26.26 0.70
C LEU A 551 -17.40 24.85 1.17
N LEU A 552 -16.57 24.79 2.22
CA LEU A 552 -16.13 23.53 2.82
C LEU A 552 -17.31 22.74 3.42
N ALA A 553 -18.15 23.40 4.23
CA ALA A 553 -19.34 22.79 4.86
C ALA A 553 -20.48 22.42 3.87
N THR A 554 -20.36 22.80 2.60
CA THR A 554 -21.26 22.34 1.53
C THR A 554 -20.65 21.17 0.75
N ALA A 555 -19.33 21.19 0.51
CA ALA A 555 -18.62 20.05 -0.07
C ALA A 555 -18.72 18.80 0.82
N ASP A 556 -18.45 18.93 2.12
CA ASP A 556 -18.54 17.82 3.09
C ASP A 556 -19.94 17.18 3.12
N ARG A 557 -20.99 18.00 3.03
CA ARG A 557 -22.39 17.55 3.07
C ARG A 557 -22.77 16.72 1.85
N VAL A 558 -22.44 17.23 0.65
CA VAL A 558 -22.70 16.52 -0.61
C VAL A 558 -21.89 15.23 -0.68
N LEU A 559 -20.63 15.26 -0.21
CA LEU A 559 -19.80 14.05 -0.11
C LEU A 559 -20.41 13.04 0.88
N ALA A 560 -20.89 13.46 2.05
CA ALA A 560 -21.56 12.58 3.01
C ALA A 560 -22.84 11.94 2.46
N GLU A 561 -23.68 12.70 1.74
CA GLU A 561 -24.88 12.17 1.08
C GLU A 561 -24.53 11.18 -0.05
N CYS A 562 -23.49 11.45 -0.83
CA CYS A 562 -22.96 10.51 -1.84
C CYS A 562 -22.36 9.25 -1.19
N PHE A 563 -21.63 9.38 -0.08
CA PHE A 563 -21.09 8.25 0.67
C PHE A 563 -22.21 7.41 1.29
N ALA A 564 -23.27 8.01 1.85
CA ALA A 564 -24.43 7.28 2.38
C ALA A 564 -25.18 6.51 1.27
N LYS A 565 -25.36 7.11 0.09
CA LYS A 565 -25.94 6.42 -1.08
C LYS A 565 -25.03 5.31 -1.62
N ALA A 566 -23.71 5.49 -1.61
CA ALA A 566 -22.74 4.45 -1.99
C ALA A 566 -22.65 3.30 -0.96
N HIS A 567 -22.80 3.60 0.33
CA HIS A 567 -22.93 2.60 1.41
C HIS A 567 -24.13 1.66 1.15
N ASN A 568 -25.19 2.19 0.54
CA ASN A 568 -26.42 1.46 0.26
C ASN A 568 -26.40 0.55 -0.98
N LEU A 569 -25.22 0.25 -1.56
CA LEU A 569 -25.07 -0.61 -2.74
C LEU A 569 -24.38 -1.97 -2.49
N SER A 570 -23.86 -2.24 -1.29
CA SER A 570 -23.46 -3.60 -0.89
C SER A 570 -24.68 -4.42 -0.42
N THR A 571 -24.67 -5.73 -0.62
CA THR A 571 -25.73 -6.60 -0.09
C THR A 571 -25.68 -6.63 1.44
N ASP A 572 -26.83 -6.84 2.08
CA ASP A 572 -26.89 -6.85 3.55
C ASP A 572 -26.02 -7.97 4.16
N GLU A 573 -25.84 -9.10 3.45
CA GLU A 573 -24.91 -10.18 3.81
C GLU A 573 -23.42 -9.78 3.71
N GLU A 574 -23.05 -8.86 2.81
CA GLU A 574 -21.68 -8.33 2.72
C GLU A 574 -21.40 -7.24 3.76
N ARG A 575 -22.43 -6.52 4.22
CA ARG A 575 -22.33 -5.58 5.36
C ARG A 575 -22.26 -6.31 6.69
N ALA A 576 -23.07 -7.36 6.85
CA ALA A 576 -23.17 -8.17 8.07
C ALA A 576 -21.82 -8.66 8.61
N GLN A 577 -20.85 -8.88 7.72
CA GLN A 577 -19.53 -9.42 8.07
C GLN A 577 -18.45 -8.35 8.33
N ARG A 578 -18.77 -7.05 8.24
CA ARG A 578 -17.83 -5.94 8.44
C ARG A 578 -18.10 -5.08 9.68
N GLY A 579 -19.11 -5.43 10.47
CA GLY A 579 -19.39 -4.70 11.69
C GLY A 579 -18.40 -5.01 12.82
N LEU A 580 -18.07 -3.98 13.58
CA LEU A 580 -17.18 -4.07 14.75
C LEU A 580 -17.76 -3.27 15.91
N VAL A 581 -18.07 -3.95 17.02
CA VAL A 581 -18.31 -3.27 18.30
C VAL A 581 -16.95 -3.08 18.97
N LEU A 582 -16.48 -1.83 19.01
CA LEU A 582 -15.17 -1.46 19.53
C LEU A 582 -15.32 -0.93 20.96
N PHE A 583 -14.68 -1.64 21.90
CA PHE A 583 -14.73 -1.36 23.33
C PHE A 583 -13.50 -0.60 23.78
N GLY A 584 -13.73 0.61 24.28
CA GLY A 584 -12.69 1.56 24.65
C GLY A 584 -11.72 1.88 23.50
N ALA A 585 -10.62 2.54 23.83
CA ALA A 585 -9.46 2.65 22.97
C ALA A 585 -8.21 2.95 23.79
N HIS A 586 -7.05 2.45 23.32
CA HIS A 586 -5.75 2.59 23.97
C HIS A 586 -5.45 4.05 24.35
N ARG A 587 -5.28 4.30 25.66
CA ARG A 587 -5.19 5.62 26.33
C ARG A 587 -4.39 6.69 25.56
N TRP A 588 -3.29 6.29 24.92
CA TRP A 588 -2.34 7.18 24.24
C TRP A 588 -2.65 7.51 22.78
N LYS A 589 -3.45 6.70 22.07
CA LYS A 589 -3.66 6.82 20.60
C LYS A 589 -5.12 6.66 20.17
N ARG A 590 -6.08 6.79 21.11
CA ARG A 590 -7.53 6.53 20.95
C ARG A 590 -8.10 6.84 19.56
N GLY A 591 -8.01 8.11 19.15
CA GLY A 591 -8.54 8.57 17.86
C GLY A 591 -7.83 8.04 16.62
N ARG A 592 -6.58 7.55 16.71
CA ARG A 592 -5.88 6.89 15.59
C ARG A 592 -6.55 5.55 15.27
N VAL A 593 -6.74 4.72 16.28
CA VAL A 593 -7.26 3.36 16.13
C VAL A 593 -8.72 3.36 15.63
N ILE A 594 -9.56 4.27 16.15
CA ILE A 594 -10.94 4.47 15.65
C ILE A 594 -10.93 4.85 14.16
N ARG A 595 -10.05 5.80 13.76
CA ARG A 595 -9.91 6.19 12.34
C ARG A 595 -9.34 5.06 11.47
N GLU A 596 -8.49 4.18 12.00
CA GLU A 596 -7.98 3.02 11.26
C GLU A 596 -9.05 1.94 11.02
N ALA A 597 -9.95 1.71 11.97
CA ALA A 597 -11.09 0.83 11.79
C ALA A 597 -12.04 1.36 10.70
N ILE A 598 -12.37 2.65 10.73
CA ILE A 598 -13.17 3.33 9.68
C ILE A 598 -12.45 3.29 8.33
N ALA A 599 -11.14 3.59 8.30
CA ALA A 599 -10.34 3.56 7.07
C ALA A 599 -10.19 2.15 6.46
N ALA A 600 -10.29 1.09 7.28
CA ALA A 600 -10.35 -0.29 6.82
C ALA A 600 -11.68 -0.63 6.11
N GLU A 601 -12.73 0.19 6.28
CA GLU A 601 -14.14 -0.03 5.90
C GLU A 601 -14.85 -1.07 6.79
N LEU A 602 -14.72 -0.89 8.11
CA LEU A 602 -15.58 -1.52 9.12
C LEU A 602 -16.76 -0.60 9.49
N ASP A 603 -17.92 -1.19 9.73
CA ASP A 603 -19.07 -0.52 10.36
C ASP A 603 -18.83 -0.49 11.88
N VAL A 604 -18.21 0.59 12.37
CA VAL A 604 -17.78 0.72 13.77
C VAL A 604 -18.91 1.22 14.67
N VAL A 605 -19.23 0.45 15.70
CA VAL A 605 -20.05 0.91 16.84
C VAL A 605 -19.13 1.11 18.04
N LEU A 606 -19.08 2.33 18.58
CA LEU A 606 -18.27 2.62 19.77
C LEU A 606 -19.05 2.28 21.04
N ALA A 607 -18.55 1.33 21.81
CA ALA A 607 -19.04 1.04 23.16
C ALA A 607 -18.17 1.77 24.20
N HIS A 608 -18.78 2.66 24.98
CA HIS A 608 -18.13 3.38 26.08
C HIS A 608 -18.86 3.13 27.40
N CYS A 609 -18.12 3.05 28.50
CA CYS A 609 -18.74 3.00 29.83
C CYS A 609 -19.26 4.39 30.22
N THR A 610 -20.29 4.44 31.07
CA THR A 610 -20.75 5.70 31.68
C THR A 610 -19.60 6.35 32.46
N GLY A 611 -19.20 7.56 32.03
CA GLY A 611 -18.07 8.30 32.59
C GLY A 611 -16.88 8.50 31.64
N ASP A 612 -16.66 7.63 30.65
CA ASP A 612 -15.54 7.74 29.68
C ASP A 612 -15.89 8.76 28.56
N GLN A 613 -16.10 10.03 28.93
CA GLN A 613 -16.61 11.06 28.02
C GLN A 613 -15.65 11.38 26.86
N ASP A 614 -14.35 11.23 27.06
CA ASP A 614 -13.31 11.50 26.05
C ASP A 614 -13.37 10.56 24.83
N MET A 615 -13.88 9.33 25.01
CA MET A 615 -14.13 8.40 23.91
C MET A 615 -15.16 8.94 22.90
N VAL A 616 -16.03 9.84 23.32
CA VAL A 616 -17.30 10.14 22.64
C VAL A 616 -17.36 11.55 22.06
N SER A 617 -16.22 12.09 21.64
CA SER A 617 -16.12 13.44 21.05
C SER A 617 -17.10 13.64 19.88
N PRO A 618 -17.63 14.86 19.65
CA PRO A 618 -18.56 15.13 18.54
C PRO A 618 -18.01 14.72 17.17
N ALA A 619 -16.69 14.82 16.98
CA ALA A 619 -16.01 14.44 15.74
C ALA A 619 -15.92 12.92 15.52
N PHE A 620 -16.06 12.09 16.57
CA PHE A 620 -16.23 10.64 16.42
C PHE A 620 -17.71 10.28 16.22
N LYS A 621 -18.63 10.90 16.96
CA LYS A 621 -20.08 10.72 16.79
C LYS A 621 -20.57 10.96 15.36
N SER A 622 -19.88 11.82 14.58
CA SER A 622 -20.22 12.11 13.19
C SER A 622 -19.61 11.18 12.14
N ILE A 623 -18.78 10.20 12.50
CA ILE A 623 -18.06 9.32 11.54
C ILE A 623 -18.12 7.82 11.85
N VAL A 624 -18.73 7.42 12.98
CA VAL A 624 -18.96 6.01 13.34
C VAL A 624 -20.41 5.60 13.01
N HIS A 625 -20.66 4.29 12.92
CA HIS A 625 -21.98 3.76 12.56
C HIS A 625 -23.00 3.99 13.69
N ASP A 626 -22.59 3.79 14.95
CA ASP A 626 -23.43 4.05 16.13
C ASP A 626 -22.56 4.28 17.37
N VAL A 627 -23.16 4.75 18.46
CA VAL A 627 -22.54 4.91 19.77
C VAL A 627 -23.43 4.30 20.84
N VAL A 628 -22.83 3.50 21.71
CA VAL A 628 -23.52 2.72 22.73
C VAL A 628 -22.90 3.02 24.10
N GLU A 629 -23.73 3.53 25.01
CA GLU A 629 -23.35 3.68 26.41
C GLU A 629 -23.58 2.36 27.16
N VAL A 630 -22.60 2.00 27.99
CA VAL A 630 -22.62 0.81 28.85
C VAL A 630 -22.82 1.30 30.29
N GLU A 631 -24.09 1.37 30.69
CA GLU A 631 -24.53 1.91 31.99
C GLU A 631 -24.10 1.03 33.17
N GLU A 632 -24.15 -0.29 33.01
CA GLU A 632 -23.74 -1.27 34.04
C GLU A 632 -22.57 -2.15 33.53
N PRO A 633 -21.34 -1.62 33.43
CA PRO A 633 -20.20 -2.33 32.84
C PRO A 633 -19.70 -3.54 33.65
N ASP A 634 -20.15 -3.70 34.89
CA ASP A 634 -19.86 -4.83 35.77
C ASP A 634 -20.96 -5.89 35.82
N ASN A 635 -22.16 -5.61 35.27
CA ASN A 635 -23.30 -6.52 35.35
C ASN A 635 -23.34 -7.48 34.13
N PRO A 636 -23.08 -8.79 34.30
CA PRO A 636 -23.06 -9.72 33.16
C PRO A 636 -24.44 -9.91 32.53
N ALA A 637 -25.54 -9.72 33.29
CA ALA A 637 -26.89 -9.80 32.76
C ALA A 637 -27.24 -8.56 31.91
N PHE A 638 -26.76 -7.37 32.29
CA PHE A 638 -26.85 -6.16 31.46
C PHE A 638 -26.07 -6.34 30.15
N LEU A 639 -24.80 -6.76 30.23
CA LEU A 639 -23.93 -6.95 29.06
C LEU A 639 -24.46 -8.04 28.11
N LYS A 640 -25.00 -9.13 28.65
CA LYS A 640 -25.65 -10.19 27.87
C LYS A 640 -26.94 -9.70 27.19
N LYS A 641 -27.76 -8.90 27.90
CA LYS A 641 -28.92 -8.23 27.30
C LYS A 641 -28.48 -7.25 26.21
N LEU A 642 -27.40 -6.48 26.44
CA LEU A 642 -26.85 -5.55 25.47
C LEU A 642 -26.41 -6.29 24.19
N GLY A 643 -25.71 -7.42 24.29
CA GLY A 643 -25.38 -8.26 23.13
C GLY A 643 -26.62 -8.79 22.39
N GLN A 644 -27.67 -9.18 23.12
CA GLN A 644 -28.96 -9.57 22.53
C GLN A 644 -29.68 -8.40 21.86
N ASP A 645 -29.58 -7.18 22.37
CA ASP A 645 -30.20 -5.98 21.78
C ASP A 645 -29.39 -5.45 20.58
N LEU A 646 -28.06 -5.56 20.61
CA LEU A 646 -27.18 -5.28 19.48
C LEU A 646 -27.40 -6.27 18.33
N THR A 647 -27.56 -7.57 18.60
CA THR A 647 -27.89 -8.59 17.57
C THR A 647 -29.33 -8.55 17.05
N LYS A 648 -30.20 -7.70 17.62
CA LYS A 648 -31.49 -7.32 17.02
C LYS A 648 -31.37 -6.07 16.15
N ARG A 649 -30.45 -5.15 16.48
CA ARG A 649 -30.17 -3.90 15.74
C ARG A 649 -29.28 -4.14 14.52
N PHE A 650 -28.35 -5.08 14.62
CA PHE A 650 -27.28 -5.31 13.66
C PHE A 650 -27.21 -6.78 13.23
N PRO A 651 -26.82 -7.09 11.97
CA PRO A 651 -26.78 -8.46 11.46
C PRO A 651 -25.83 -9.41 12.22
N HIS A 652 -26.03 -10.72 12.04
CA HIS A 652 -25.14 -11.74 12.60
C HIS A 652 -23.74 -11.73 11.94
N GLY A 653 -22.70 -12.08 12.72
CA GLY A 653 -21.32 -12.21 12.22
C GLY A 653 -20.42 -11.00 12.47
N TRP A 654 -20.92 -9.98 13.17
CA TRP A 654 -20.12 -8.85 13.66
C TRP A 654 -18.99 -9.30 14.59
N HIS A 655 -17.90 -8.52 14.60
CA HIS A 655 -16.79 -8.67 15.54
C HIS A 655 -17.03 -7.85 16.81
N ALA A 656 -16.42 -8.28 17.91
CA ALA A 656 -16.18 -7.44 19.09
C ALA A 656 -14.66 -7.32 19.30
N LEU A 657 -14.19 -6.22 19.88
CA LEU A 657 -12.79 -6.03 20.25
C LEU A 657 -12.66 -5.07 21.43
N GLY A 658 -12.09 -5.54 22.54
CA GLY A 658 -11.53 -4.67 23.58
C GLY A 658 -10.10 -4.24 23.23
N LEU A 659 -9.76 -3.00 23.56
CA LEU A 659 -8.42 -2.43 23.35
C LEU A 659 -7.69 -2.07 24.67
N ASP A 660 -8.29 -2.37 25.83
CA ASP A 660 -7.79 -1.97 27.15
C ASP A 660 -8.30 -2.95 28.25
N ASP A 661 -7.57 -3.08 29.37
CA ASP A 661 -7.84 -4.13 30.39
C ASP A 661 -9.25 -4.02 31.01
N TYR A 662 -9.72 -2.78 31.15
CA TYR A 662 -10.99 -2.43 31.80
C TYR A 662 -12.23 -2.64 30.90
N VAL A 663 -12.03 -2.98 29.62
CA VAL A 663 -13.11 -3.15 28.64
C VAL A 663 -13.09 -4.50 27.89
N CYS A 664 -11.99 -5.26 27.97
CA CYS A 664 -11.86 -6.58 27.32
C CYS A 664 -12.89 -7.62 27.79
N ARG A 665 -13.25 -7.61 29.08
CA ARG A 665 -14.29 -8.50 29.65
C ARG A 665 -15.68 -8.21 29.08
N GLN A 666 -15.99 -6.94 28.89
CA GLN A 666 -17.26 -6.44 28.35
C GLN A 666 -17.39 -6.80 26.86
N ALA A 667 -16.29 -6.70 26.09
CA ALA A 667 -16.22 -7.22 24.73
C ALA A 667 -16.33 -8.76 24.68
N ALA A 668 -15.69 -9.49 25.59
CA ALA A 668 -15.76 -10.95 25.68
C ALA A 668 -17.19 -11.46 26.00
N LEU A 669 -17.93 -10.76 26.86
CA LEU A 669 -19.32 -11.08 27.18
C LEU A 669 -20.28 -10.92 25.98
N LEU A 670 -19.92 -10.16 24.95
CA LEU A 670 -20.67 -10.16 23.69
C LEU A 670 -20.51 -11.46 22.88
N ALA A 671 -19.42 -12.22 23.06
CA ALA A 671 -19.23 -13.48 22.35
C ALA A 671 -20.35 -14.51 22.68
N GLU A 672 -20.90 -14.49 23.89
CA GLU A 672 -22.08 -15.29 24.27
C GLU A 672 -23.34 -14.96 23.45
N SER A 673 -23.39 -13.79 22.81
CA SER A 673 -24.50 -13.36 21.94
C SER A 673 -24.21 -13.60 20.45
N GLY A 674 -23.12 -14.30 20.11
CA GLY A 674 -22.77 -14.64 18.73
C GLY A 674 -21.87 -13.63 18.01
N PHE A 675 -21.24 -12.69 18.73
CA PHE A 675 -20.18 -11.85 18.19
C PHE A 675 -18.87 -12.65 18.03
N ARG A 676 -18.11 -12.34 16.97
CA ARG A 676 -16.81 -12.97 16.67
C ARG A 676 -15.70 -12.37 17.54
N TYR A 677 -15.42 -13.01 18.67
CA TYR A 677 -14.32 -12.69 19.58
C TYR A 677 -13.96 -13.94 20.42
N TYR A 678 -13.07 -13.81 21.42
CA TYR A 678 -12.77 -14.91 22.36
C TYR A 678 -13.84 -15.03 23.47
N PRO A 679 -14.02 -16.21 24.10
CA PRO A 679 -15.03 -16.41 25.13
C PRO A 679 -14.68 -15.73 26.47
N PRO A 680 -15.66 -15.41 27.34
CA PRO A 680 -15.42 -14.79 28.65
C PRO A 680 -14.45 -15.55 29.56
N SER A 681 -14.36 -16.88 29.43
CA SER A 681 -13.40 -17.71 30.16
C SER A 681 -11.94 -17.41 29.79
N ALA A 682 -11.68 -16.91 28.58
CA ALA A 682 -10.34 -16.54 28.13
C ALA A 682 -9.84 -15.25 28.78
N ASP A 683 -10.74 -14.24 28.91
CA ASP A 683 -10.52 -13.06 29.76
C ASP A 683 -10.30 -13.48 31.21
N GLU A 684 -11.19 -14.31 31.76
CA GLU A 684 -11.10 -14.70 33.17
C GLU A 684 -9.78 -15.41 33.50
N ILE A 685 -9.33 -16.35 32.67
CA ILE A 685 -8.08 -17.09 32.88
C ILE A 685 -6.84 -16.20 32.74
N THR A 686 -6.84 -15.21 31.83
CA THR A 686 -5.69 -14.32 31.63
C THR A 686 -5.64 -13.18 32.65
N ARG A 687 -6.80 -12.66 33.07
CA ARG A 687 -6.96 -11.64 34.11
C ARG A 687 -6.61 -12.15 35.50
N GLN A 688 -7.06 -13.35 35.86
CA GLN A 688 -6.78 -13.98 37.16
C GLN A 688 -5.44 -14.73 37.09
N LYS A 689 -4.37 -14.09 37.60
CA LYS A 689 -2.99 -14.58 37.49
C LYS A 689 -2.84 -16.02 38.00
N HIS A 690 -3.59 -16.43 39.02
CA HIS A 690 -3.49 -17.79 39.57
C HIS A 690 -3.93 -18.84 38.54
N ARG A 691 -4.95 -18.57 37.73
CA ARG A 691 -5.41 -19.47 36.67
C ARG A 691 -4.45 -19.52 35.50
N LEU A 692 -3.93 -18.37 35.07
CA LEU A 692 -2.88 -18.30 34.05
C LEU A 692 -1.63 -19.08 34.48
N ARG A 693 -1.25 -18.94 35.76
CA ARG A 693 -0.10 -19.62 36.37
C ARG A 693 -0.32 -21.13 36.51
N ALA A 694 -1.51 -21.57 36.92
CA ALA A 694 -1.91 -22.98 36.93
C ALA A 694 -1.85 -23.60 35.52
N MET A 695 -2.44 -22.94 34.52
CA MET A 695 -2.41 -23.35 33.12
C MET A 695 -0.99 -23.45 32.58
N TRP A 696 -0.14 -22.45 32.85
CA TRP A 696 1.29 -22.47 32.47
C TRP A 696 2.05 -23.65 33.09
N ASN A 697 1.85 -23.91 34.39
CA ASN A 697 2.53 -24.98 35.11
C ASN A 697 2.06 -26.37 34.63
N ALA A 698 0.77 -26.52 34.33
CA ALA A 698 0.23 -27.72 33.68
C ALA A 698 0.84 -27.92 32.28
N TYR A 699 0.90 -26.86 31.47
CA TYR A 699 1.50 -26.90 30.13
C TYR A 699 2.99 -27.28 30.17
N CYS A 700 3.78 -26.68 31.07
CA CYS A 700 5.18 -27.07 31.32
C CYS A 700 5.32 -28.56 31.70
N THR A 701 4.38 -29.08 32.48
CA THR A 701 4.36 -30.49 32.93
C THR A 701 4.02 -31.45 31.80
N GLN A 702 3.16 -31.05 30.85
CA GLN A 702 2.86 -31.81 29.64
C GLN A 702 4.01 -31.75 28.62
N LYS A 703 4.60 -30.58 28.40
CA LYS A 703 5.53 -30.28 27.31
C LYS A 703 7.00 -30.36 27.72
N LYS A 704 7.38 -31.40 28.47
CA LYS A 704 8.72 -31.59 29.08
C LYS A 704 9.93 -31.53 28.11
N ARG A 705 9.71 -31.56 26.79
CA ARG A 705 10.74 -31.41 25.75
C ARG A 705 11.05 -29.95 25.40
N LEU A 706 10.16 -29.02 25.70
CA LEU A 706 10.38 -27.58 25.48
C LEU A 706 11.14 -26.96 26.67
N PRO A 707 12.02 -25.97 26.45
CA PRO A 707 12.76 -25.25 27.51
C PRO A 707 11.85 -24.27 28.28
N LEU A 708 10.83 -24.79 28.96
CA LEU A 708 9.85 -24.01 29.72
C LEU A 708 10.09 -24.18 31.24
N HIS A 709 9.89 -23.12 32.02
CA HIS A 709 10.11 -23.10 33.46
C HIS A 709 8.76 -22.92 34.18
N PRO A 710 8.26 -23.95 34.89
CA PRO A 710 7.10 -23.79 35.76
C PRO A 710 7.49 -22.93 36.96
N VAL A 711 6.57 -22.09 37.43
CA VAL A 711 6.78 -21.15 38.53
C VAL A 711 5.89 -21.58 39.71
N PRO A 712 6.45 -22.08 40.82
CA PRO A 712 5.68 -22.39 42.02
C PRO A 712 4.86 -21.19 42.52
N PHE A 713 3.64 -21.43 42.97
CA PHE A 713 2.76 -20.39 43.50
C PHE A 713 1.77 -20.92 44.54
N GLU A 714 1.21 -19.98 45.29
CA GLU A 714 0.10 -20.12 46.24
C GLU A 714 -0.92 -19.01 45.96
N TYR A 715 -2.21 -19.36 46.01
CA TYR A 715 -3.32 -18.40 45.86
C TYR A 715 -4.14 -18.31 47.17
N ARG A 716 -4.41 -17.07 47.61
CA ARG A 716 -5.13 -16.74 48.85
C ARG A 716 -6.29 -15.79 48.63
N GLU A 717 -7.48 -16.20 49.05
CA GLU A 717 -8.65 -15.31 49.21
C GLU A 717 -8.72 -14.81 50.67
N TYR A 718 -8.93 -13.51 50.86
CA TYR A 718 -9.22 -12.92 52.17
C TYR A 718 -10.69 -12.47 52.24
N HIS A 719 -11.30 -12.54 53.42
CA HIS A 719 -12.71 -12.12 53.58
C HIS A 719 -12.89 -10.59 53.65
N SER A 720 -11.80 -9.84 53.89
CA SER A 720 -11.76 -8.38 53.79
C SER A 720 -10.31 -7.90 53.68
N PHE A 721 -10.12 -6.63 53.30
CA PHE A 721 -8.81 -6.00 53.14
C PHE A 721 -8.03 -5.74 54.44
N ASN A 722 -8.62 -5.94 55.62
CA ASN A 722 -7.96 -5.59 56.88
C ASN A 722 -6.82 -6.54 57.31
N ALA A 723 -6.54 -7.60 56.54
CA ALA A 723 -5.57 -8.67 56.81
C ALA A 723 -5.72 -9.43 58.15
N GLN A 724 -6.75 -9.12 58.96
CA GLN A 724 -6.96 -9.66 60.31
C GLN A 724 -7.71 -11.01 60.31
N GLY A 725 -8.31 -11.41 59.19
CA GLY A 725 -8.98 -12.69 59.03
C GLY A 725 -8.07 -13.72 58.35
N THR A 726 -8.15 -14.98 58.80
CA THR A 726 -7.39 -16.10 58.19
C THR A 726 -7.70 -16.21 56.69
N PRO A 727 -6.68 -16.26 55.81
CA PRO A 727 -6.89 -16.49 54.39
C PRO A 727 -7.41 -17.89 54.10
N ARG A 728 -8.24 -18.00 53.07
CA ARG A 728 -8.57 -19.26 52.42
C ARG A 728 -7.53 -19.53 51.34
N LYS A 729 -6.58 -20.41 51.64
CA LYS A 729 -5.65 -20.98 50.65
C LYS A 729 -6.44 -21.91 49.73
N LEU A 730 -6.38 -21.66 48.42
CA LEU A 730 -7.19 -22.38 47.42
C LEU A 730 -6.39 -23.32 46.52
N GLU A 731 -5.18 -22.92 46.12
CA GLU A 731 -4.33 -23.72 45.24
C GLU A 731 -2.87 -23.67 45.69
N GLU A 732 -2.22 -24.84 45.65
CA GLU A 732 -0.81 -25.05 45.96
C GLU A 732 -0.32 -26.26 45.15
N LEU A 733 0.54 -26.01 44.16
CA LEU A 733 1.09 -27.06 43.29
C LEU A 733 2.54 -27.44 43.63
N THR A 734 3.26 -26.60 44.37
CA THR A 734 4.66 -26.83 44.79
C THR A 734 5.01 -25.91 45.97
N PRO A 735 5.71 -26.40 47.02
CA PRO A 735 6.08 -25.54 48.16
C PRO A 735 6.98 -24.36 47.78
N LEU A 736 6.71 -23.20 48.37
CA LEU A 736 7.54 -22.00 48.25
C LEU A 736 8.73 -22.07 49.24
N THR A 737 9.96 -22.00 48.74
CA THR A 737 11.19 -22.29 49.52
C THR A 737 12.27 -21.21 49.42
N GLY A 738 11.98 -20.07 48.81
CA GLY A 738 12.93 -18.99 48.57
C GLY A 738 12.24 -17.61 48.48
N PRO A 739 12.88 -16.61 47.86
CA PRO A 739 12.27 -15.31 47.61
C PRO A 739 11.00 -15.45 46.78
N CYS A 740 9.98 -14.66 47.12
CA CYS A 740 8.67 -14.69 46.49
C CYS A 740 8.23 -13.28 46.05
N ILE A 741 7.37 -13.23 45.04
CA ILE A 741 6.64 -12.05 44.61
C ILE A 741 5.20 -12.16 45.12
N VAL A 742 4.77 -11.17 45.90
CA VAL A 742 3.40 -10.99 46.34
C VAL A 742 2.74 -9.97 45.41
N LYS A 743 1.58 -10.28 44.84
CA LYS A 743 0.86 -9.39 43.92
C LYS A 743 -0.67 -9.57 44.01
N PRO A 744 -1.48 -8.53 43.72
CA PRO A 744 -2.91 -8.70 43.50
C PRO A 744 -3.15 -9.68 42.35
N ASP A 745 -4.16 -10.55 42.47
CA ASP A 745 -4.44 -11.54 41.42
C ASP A 745 -4.95 -10.92 40.11
N GLU A 746 -5.70 -9.81 40.21
CA GLU A 746 -6.55 -9.30 39.11
C GLU A 746 -6.13 -7.94 38.55
N LEU A 747 -5.11 -7.27 39.12
CA LEU A 747 -4.61 -5.96 38.65
C LEU A 747 -3.32 -6.13 37.82
N SER A 748 -3.23 -5.41 36.70
CA SER A 748 -2.08 -5.43 35.77
C SER A 748 -1.10 -4.27 36.05
N ALA A 749 -0.18 -3.98 35.11
CA ALA A 749 0.67 -2.77 35.08
C ALA A 749 1.55 -2.56 36.33
N SER A 750 2.12 -3.63 36.87
CA SER A 750 2.95 -3.63 38.09
C SER A 750 2.29 -3.01 39.34
N ILE A 751 0.96 -3.01 39.44
CA ILE A 751 0.24 -2.53 40.63
C ILE A 751 0.51 -3.46 41.83
N GLU A 752 1.02 -2.88 42.93
CA GLU A 752 1.31 -3.55 44.21
C GLU A 752 2.19 -4.81 44.13
N ILE A 753 3.12 -4.87 43.17
CA ILE A 753 4.15 -5.92 43.11
C ILE A 753 5.12 -5.74 44.28
N LYS A 754 5.13 -6.69 45.22
CA LYS A 754 5.93 -6.62 46.45
C LYS A 754 6.83 -7.84 46.60
N ARG A 755 8.14 -7.64 46.61
CA ARG A 755 9.13 -8.71 46.85
C ARG A 755 9.21 -9.09 48.34
N ALA A 756 9.02 -10.37 48.64
CA ALA A 756 9.32 -10.98 49.94
C ALA A 756 10.65 -11.73 49.84
N ALA A 757 11.69 -11.24 50.54
CA ALA A 757 13.04 -11.81 50.43
C ALA A 757 13.20 -13.21 51.06
N THR A 758 12.31 -13.56 51.99
CA THR A 758 12.21 -14.85 52.70
C THR A 758 10.74 -15.16 52.95
N PRO A 759 10.37 -16.44 53.21
CA PRO A 759 8.99 -16.81 53.51
C PRO A 759 8.37 -16.03 54.68
N ASP A 760 9.15 -15.75 55.72
CA ASP A 760 8.69 -15.01 56.93
C ASP A 760 8.23 -13.57 56.62
N HIS A 761 8.65 -13.00 55.48
CA HIS A 761 8.23 -11.66 55.05
C HIS A 761 6.95 -11.66 54.19
N ILE A 762 6.43 -12.82 53.79
CA ILE A 762 5.26 -12.92 52.90
C ILE A 762 4.04 -12.25 53.55
N ASP A 763 3.66 -12.64 54.77
CA ASP A 763 2.42 -12.16 55.41
C ASP A 763 2.45 -10.65 55.69
N GLY A 764 3.62 -10.07 55.94
CA GLY A 764 3.82 -8.62 56.01
C GLY A 764 3.58 -7.92 54.67
N ARG A 765 4.21 -8.42 53.60
CA ARG A 765 4.01 -7.91 52.23
C ARG A 765 2.57 -8.07 51.73
N VAL A 766 1.89 -9.15 52.12
CA VAL A 766 0.45 -9.35 51.84
C VAL A 766 -0.40 -8.33 52.61
N SER A 767 -0.09 -8.08 53.88
CA SER A 767 -0.82 -7.09 54.70
C SER A 767 -0.69 -5.66 54.14
N GLU A 768 0.51 -5.27 53.69
CA GLU A 768 0.72 -4.00 52.98
C GLU A 768 -0.09 -3.93 51.68
N CYS A 769 -0.07 -5.00 50.88
CA CYS A 769 -0.80 -5.07 49.61
C CYS A 769 -2.30 -4.89 49.84
N LEU A 770 -2.88 -5.63 50.79
CA LEU A 770 -4.30 -5.52 51.13
C LEU A 770 -4.69 -4.13 51.66
N ALA A 771 -3.83 -3.48 52.45
CA ALA A 771 -4.04 -2.10 52.91
C ALA A 771 -4.04 -1.10 51.73
N HIS A 772 -3.02 -1.14 50.88
CA HIS A 772 -2.93 -0.28 49.69
C HIS A 772 -4.10 -0.50 48.71
N LEU A 773 -4.56 -1.75 48.56
CA LEU A 773 -5.73 -2.08 47.75
C LEU A 773 -7.01 -1.45 48.32
N ALA A 774 -7.18 -1.42 49.65
CA ALA A 774 -8.32 -0.78 50.30
C ALA A 774 -8.29 0.75 50.21
N GLU A 775 -7.14 1.36 50.47
CA GLU A 775 -6.99 2.81 50.64
C GLU A 775 -6.87 3.55 49.31
N ASN A 776 -6.09 3.01 48.36
CA ASN A 776 -5.76 3.69 47.10
C ASN A 776 -6.55 3.11 45.92
N TRP A 777 -6.47 1.79 45.71
CA TRP A 777 -6.92 1.20 44.44
C TRP A 777 -8.42 0.93 44.37
N ARG A 778 -9.07 0.59 45.48
CA ARG A 778 -10.50 0.22 45.47
C ARG A 778 -11.39 1.31 44.89
N GLN A 779 -11.15 2.58 45.23
CA GLN A 779 -11.94 3.69 44.68
C GLN A 779 -11.56 3.98 43.22
N GLU A 780 -10.27 3.96 42.88
CA GLU A 780 -9.79 4.33 41.54
C GLU A 780 -10.18 3.30 40.48
N ALA A 781 -9.92 2.01 40.75
CA ALA A 781 -10.26 0.92 39.85
C ALA A 781 -11.79 0.78 39.66
N SER A 782 -12.60 1.11 40.68
CA SER A 782 -14.06 1.20 40.53
C SER A 782 -14.53 2.29 39.56
N ARG A 783 -13.77 3.38 39.36
CA ARG A 783 -14.07 4.37 38.30
C ARG A 783 -13.89 3.81 36.89
N HIS A 784 -13.14 2.72 36.76
CA HIS A 784 -12.86 2.06 35.49
C HIS A 784 -13.67 0.76 35.30
N GLY A 785 -14.59 0.39 36.21
CA GLY A 785 -15.31 -0.88 36.11
C GLY A 785 -14.43 -2.10 36.40
N ILE A 786 -13.59 -1.99 37.44
CA ILE A 786 -12.76 -3.08 37.97
C ILE A 786 -13.10 -3.24 39.46
N ASP A 787 -13.85 -4.30 39.78
CA ASP A 787 -14.08 -4.73 41.17
C ASP A 787 -12.76 -5.24 41.78
N VAL A 788 -12.15 -4.41 42.64
CA VAL A 788 -10.95 -4.81 43.39
C VAL A 788 -11.36 -5.80 44.48
N ARG A 789 -10.86 -7.02 44.37
CA ARG A 789 -11.10 -8.09 45.34
C ARG A 789 -9.84 -8.33 46.18
N PRO A 790 -9.96 -8.69 47.48
CA PRO A 790 -8.82 -8.96 48.37
C PRO A 790 -8.21 -10.36 48.08
N HIS A 791 -7.75 -10.53 46.85
CA HIS A 791 -7.27 -11.78 46.25
C HIS A 791 -5.79 -11.62 45.90
N ILE A 792 -4.94 -12.52 46.42
CA ILE A 792 -3.48 -12.36 46.38
C ILE A 792 -2.82 -13.62 45.84
N GLN A 793 -1.97 -13.43 44.82
CA GLN A 793 -1.02 -14.44 44.35
C GLN A 793 0.33 -14.23 45.04
N ILE A 794 0.92 -15.34 45.49
CA ILE A 794 2.28 -15.41 45.99
C ILE A 794 3.02 -16.41 45.10
N GLU A 795 4.04 -15.99 44.38
CA GLU A 795 4.80 -16.86 43.47
C GLU A 795 6.30 -16.81 43.72
N ALA A 796 7.03 -17.88 43.40
CA ALA A 796 8.48 -17.90 43.51
C ALA A 796 9.10 -16.87 42.56
N GLU A 797 10.12 -16.13 43.04
CA GLU A 797 10.83 -15.16 42.21
C GLU A 797 11.54 -15.87 41.05
N ILE A 798 11.21 -15.47 39.82
CA ILE A 798 11.74 -16.09 38.62
C ILE A 798 13.25 -15.76 38.49
N PRO A 799 14.15 -16.76 38.39
CA PRO A 799 15.59 -16.53 38.40
C PRO A 799 16.08 -16.00 37.04
N ARG A 800 16.02 -14.69 36.84
CA ARG A 800 16.41 -13.95 35.62
C ARG A 800 17.86 -14.24 35.17
N ALA A 801 18.07 -14.52 33.88
CA ALA A 801 19.39 -14.66 33.26
C ALA A 801 20.09 -13.30 33.09
N ARG A 802 20.50 -12.66 34.19
CA ARG A 802 21.09 -11.31 34.15
C ARG A 802 22.29 -11.22 33.21
N HIS A 803 22.33 -10.17 32.40
CA HIS A 803 23.31 -9.90 31.33
C HIS A 803 23.22 -10.81 30.10
N LEU A 804 22.11 -11.54 29.90
CA LEU A 804 21.81 -12.29 28.67
C LEU A 804 22.00 -11.39 27.44
N ASN A 805 23.00 -11.70 26.60
CA ASN A 805 23.35 -10.90 25.42
C ASN A 805 23.49 -9.38 25.71
N GLY A 806 23.98 -9.03 26.91
CA GLY A 806 24.16 -7.65 27.37
C GLY A 806 22.93 -6.99 28.04
N HIS A 807 21.79 -7.68 28.11
CA HIS A 807 20.56 -7.18 28.72
C HIS A 807 20.47 -7.53 30.21
N ALA A 808 20.30 -6.53 31.07
CA ALA A 808 20.37 -6.68 32.52
C ALA A 808 19.28 -7.60 33.11
N ASP A 809 18.05 -7.51 32.60
CA ASP A 809 16.86 -8.01 33.32
C ASP A 809 16.26 -9.29 32.74
N ALA A 810 16.68 -9.66 31.52
CA ALA A 810 16.24 -10.84 30.76
C ALA A 810 14.72 -10.98 30.59
N GLU A 811 14.01 -9.85 30.57
CA GLU A 811 12.55 -9.74 30.49
C GLU A 811 12.06 -9.17 29.17
N PHE A 812 11.03 -9.80 28.63
CA PHE A 812 10.52 -9.58 27.29
C PHE A 812 9.00 -9.60 27.31
N SER A 813 8.36 -8.88 26.39
CA SER A 813 6.99 -9.17 26.00
C SER A 813 6.91 -9.62 24.54
N VAL A 814 5.80 -10.25 24.19
CA VAL A 814 5.58 -10.89 22.90
C VAL A 814 4.18 -10.55 22.47
N GLU A 815 4.10 -9.80 21.37
CA GLU A 815 2.85 -9.23 20.88
C GLU A 815 2.32 -10.08 19.73
N VAL A 816 1.08 -10.54 19.87
CA VAL A 816 0.48 -11.59 19.02
C VAL A 816 -0.86 -11.15 18.47
N LEU A 817 -0.99 -11.19 17.14
CA LEU A 817 -2.25 -11.00 16.44
C LEU A 817 -2.92 -12.35 16.19
N SER A 818 -4.16 -12.48 16.65
CA SER A 818 -4.99 -13.67 16.44
C SER A 818 -6.06 -13.37 15.39
N GLU A 819 -6.12 -14.18 14.34
CA GLU A 819 -7.04 -14.07 13.22
C GLU A 819 -7.66 -15.45 12.91
N GLY A 820 -8.96 -15.62 13.18
CA GLY A 820 -9.67 -16.88 12.96
C GLY A 820 -9.00 -18.12 13.58
N GLN A 821 -8.62 -18.04 14.85
CA GLN A 821 -7.82 -19.05 15.59
C GLN A 821 -6.40 -19.30 15.02
N ARG A 822 -5.88 -18.45 14.12
CA ARG A 822 -4.48 -18.45 13.68
C ARG A 822 -3.72 -17.35 14.41
N HIS A 823 -2.62 -17.73 15.06
CA HIS A 823 -1.87 -16.83 15.94
C HIS A 823 -0.54 -16.44 15.30
N HIS A 824 -0.26 -15.14 15.27
CA HIS A 824 0.90 -14.55 14.60
C HIS A 824 1.69 -13.69 15.60
N ILE A 825 2.85 -14.16 16.06
CA ILE A 825 3.81 -13.31 16.77
C ILE A 825 4.26 -12.23 15.78
N VAL A 826 3.93 -10.97 16.06
CA VAL A 826 4.29 -9.82 15.23
C VAL A 826 5.53 -9.09 15.74
N ALA A 827 5.80 -9.17 17.04
CA ALA A 827 6.99 -8.63 17.67
C ALA A 827 7.41 -9.45 18.90
N ILE A 828 8.68 -9.30 19.26
CA ILE A 828 9.19 -9.55 20.60
C ILE A 828 9.77 -8.21 21.06
N THR A 829 9.34 -7.75 22.22
CA THR A 829 9.76 -6.50 22.86
C THR A 829 10.70 -6.83 24.02
N GLN A 830 11.78 -6.07 24.19
CA GLN A 830 12.75 -6.24 25.28
C GLN A 830 12.59 -5.11 26.30
N LYS A 831 12.39 -5.43 27.58
CA LYS A 831 12.05 -4.48 28.65
C LYS A 831 13.20 -4.25 29.64
N TRP A 832 13.29 -3.06 30.22
CA TRP A 832 14.15 -2.77 31.38
C TRP A 832 13.30 -2.36 32.58
N VAL A 833 13.62 -2.88 33.76
CA VAL A 833 12.84 -2.68 34.98
C VAL A 833 13.70 -2.24 36.16
N SER A 834 13.12 -1.43 37.05
CA SER A 834 13.76 -1.03 38.31
C SER A 834 13.85 -2.20 39.30
N GLN A 835 14.51 -1.99 40.44
CA GLN A 835 14.53 -2.96 41.55
C GLN A 835 13.13 -3.20 42.14
N ASP A 836 12.22 -2.24 41.95
CA ASP A 836 10.82 -2.26 42.37
C ASP A 836 9.86 -2.58 41.19
N TYR A 837 10.38 -3.18 40.11
CA TYR A 837 9.64 -3.67 38.94
C TYR A 837 8.88 -2.58 38.12
N VAL A 838 9.34 -1.33 38.20
CA VAL A 838 8.86 -0.21 37.38
C VAL A 838 9.57 -0.24 36.02
N GLU A 839 8.84 -0.21 34.90
CA GLU A 839 9.47 -0.13 33.57
C GLU A 839 10.20 1.22 33.37
N LEU A 840 11.48 1.15 33.03
CA LEU A 840 12.36 2.30 32.76
C LEU A 840 12.49 2.60 31.24
N GLY A 841 12.13 1.63 30.40
CA GLY A 841 12.06 1.72 28.95
C GLY A 841 11.97 0.35 28.31
N HIS A 842 11.70 0.29 27.02
CA HIS A 842 11.68 -0.96 26.25
C HIS A 842 11.93 -0.73 24.75
N VAL A 843 12.27 -1.80 24.02
CA VAL A 843 12.73 -1.73 22.61
C VAL A 843 12.12 -2.83 21.73
N VAL A 844 11.83 -2.46 20.48
CA VAL A 844 11.23 -3.33 19.45
C VAL A 844 12.06 -3.28 18.15
N PRO A 845 12.42 -4.43 17.55
CA PRO A 845 12.38 -5.76 18.15
C PRO A 845 13.46 -5.92 19.23
N ALA A 846 13.26 -6.91 20.12
CA ALA A 846 14.23 -7.35 21.11
C ALA A 846 15.56 -7.77 20.45
N ALA A 847 16.66 -7.17 20.90
CA ALA A 847 18.01 -7.46 20.41
C ALA A 847 18.70 -8.58 21.20
N SER A 848 18.32 -8.79 22.47
CA SER A 848 18.91 -9.80 23.36
C SER A 848 18.21 -11.16 23.34
N PHE A 849 17.01 -11.29 22.74
CA PHE A 849 16.20 -12.51 22.84
C PHE A 849 16.87 -13.71 22.12
N PRO A 850 17.10 -14.86 22.79
CA PRO A 850 17.79 -16.01 22.18
C PRO A 850 17.02 -16.64 21.01
N ASP A 851 17.70 -16.82 19.87
CA ASP A 851 17.11 -17.45 18.68
C ASP A 851 16.60 -18.87 18.92
N ASP A 852 17.31 -19.66 19.74
CA ASP A 852 16.97 -21.06 20.05
C ASP A 852 15.73 -21.21 20.93
N LEU A 853 15.30 -20.13 21.61
CA LEU A 853 14.06 -20.10 22.38
C LEU A 853 12.84 -19.66 21.54
N LYS A 854 13.02 -19.17 20.30
CA LYS A 854 11.92 -18.64 19.47
C LYS A 854 10.88 -19.70 19.10
N ASP A 855 11.31 -20.91 18.74
CA ASP A 855 10.38 -22.02 18.44
C ASP A 855 9.59 -22.47 19.68
N ALA A 856 10.24 -22.48 20.85
CA ALA A 856 9.61 -22.84 22.12
C ALA A 856 8.57 -21.79 22.55
N LEU A 857 8.92 -20.51 22.40
CA LEU A 857 8.03 -19.37 22.60
C LEU A 857 6.82 -19.48 21.66
N HIS A 858 7.05 -19.56 20.35
CA HIS A 858 6.00 -19.63 19.34
C HIS A 858 5.06 -20.81 19.59
N THR A 859 5.60 -22.01 19.83
CA THR A 859 4.80 -23.20 20.15
C THR A 859 3.97 -22.99 21.42
N SER A 860 4.57 -22.50 22.51
CA SER A 860 3.84 -22.30 23.78
C SER A 860 2.71 -21.27 23.68
N VAL A 861 2.96 -20.08 23.12
CA VAL A 861 1.93 -19.03 23.03
C VAL A 861 0.82 -19.44 22.05
N THR A 862 1.17 -20.08 20.92
CA THR A 862 0.19 -20.60 19.95
C THR A 862 -0.71 -21.66 20.58
N GLU A 863 -0.14 -22.65 21.29
CA GLU A 863 -0.94 -23.71 21.92
C GLU A 863 -1.76 -23.22 23.13
N LEU A 864 -1.31 -22.20 23.86
CA LEU A 864 -2.07 -21.60 24.95
C LEU A 864 -3.24 -20.74 24.42
N LEU A 865 -3.04 -19.96 23.36
CA LEU A 865 -4.12 -19.21 22.70
C LEU A 865 -5.19 -20.15 22.08
N ASN A 866 -4.79 -21.32 21.59
CA ASN A 866 -5.73 -22.37 21.17
C ASN A 866 -6.51 -22.98 22.35
N GLN A 867 -5.87 -23.22 23.51
CA GLN A 867 -6.55 -23.70 24.73
C GLN A 867 -7.53 -22.67 25.31
N LEU A 868 -7.28 -21.38 25.06
CA LEU A 868 -8.15 -20.26 25.42
C LEU A 868 -9.26 -19.97 24.38
N ASP A 869 -9.32 -20.72 23.27
CA ASP A 869 -10.26 -20.51 22.15
C ASP A 869 -10.28 -19.06 21.60
N VAL A 870 -9.08 -18.50 21.38
CA VAL A 870 -8.95 -17.09 20.97
C VAL A 870 -9.23 -16.92 19.46
N PHE A 871 -10.50 -16.72 19.11
CA PHE A 871 -10.91 -16.52 17.72
C PHE A 871 -10.22 -15.32 17.04
N CYS A 872 -10.27 -14.13 17.65
CA CYS A 872 -9.47 -12.99 17.22
C CYS A 872 -9.15 -12.04 18.38
N ALA A 873 -7.95 -11.46 18.38
CA ALA A 873 -7.45 -10.56 19.41
C ALA A 873 -6.15 -9.87 18.96
N ILE A 874 -5.79 -8.79 19.66
CA ILE A 874 -4.39 -8.46 19.91
C ILE A 874 -4.11 -8.98 21.33
N SER A 875 -2.98 -9.65 21.56
CA SER A 875 -2.60 -10.13 22.89
C SER A 875 -1.13 -9.88 23.20
N HIS A 876 -0.84 -9.70 24.47
CA HIS A 876 0.44 -9.30 25.04
C HIS A 876 0.86 -10.36 26.05
N TRP A 877 2.05 -10.94 25.89
CA TRP A 877 2.53 -12.07 26.70
C TRP A 877 3.93 -11.80 27.24
N GLU A 878 4.11 -11.86 28.56
CA GLU A 878 5.35 -11.47 29.22
C GLU A 878 6.17 -12.68 29.67
N PHE A 879 7.48 -12.65 29.41
CA PHE A 879 8.39 -13.75 29.65
C PHE A 879 9.72 -13.29 30.22
N ILE A 880 10.25 -14.05 31.17
CA ILE A 880 11.63 -13.96 31.62
C ILE A 880 12.41 -15.18 31.10
N VAL A 881 13.58 -14.94 30.52
CA VAL A 881 14.56 -16.01 30.27
C VAL A 881 15.30 -16.28 31.58
N THR A 882 15.18 -17.50 32.09
CA THR A 882 15.79 -17.92 33.36
C THR A 882 17.27 -18.26 33.21
N THR A 883 18.03 -18.21 34.31
CA THR A 883 19.46 -18.57 34.40
C THR A 883 19.81 -19.95 33.84
N ASN A 884 18.83 -20.87 33.80
CA ASN A 884 18.96 -22.21 33.24
C ASN A 884 18.57 -22.29 31.74
N HIS A 885 18.51 -21.15 31.05
CA HIS A 885 18.12 -20.98 29.65
C HIS A 885 16.73 -21.56 29.31
N ARG A 886 15.72 -21.17 30.11
CA ARG A 886 14.32 -21.59 29.94
C ARG A 886 13.37 -20.40 30.04
N LEU A 887 12.32 -20.38 29.22
CA LEU A 887 11.25 -19.39 29.26
C LEU A 887 10.37 -19.58 30.50
N ALA A 888 10.11 -18.53 31.26
CA ALA A 888 9.10 -18.48 32.32
C ALA A 888 8.07 -17.40 31.99
N LEU A 889 6.78 -17.75 31.92
CA LEU A 889 5.70 -16.76 31.77
C LEU A 889 5.61 -15.87 33.02
N VAL A 890 5.40 -14.57 32.86
CA VAL A 890 5.21 -13.60 33.94
C VAL A 890 3.72 -13.27 34.09
N GLU A 891 3.12 -12.78 33.00
CA GLU A 891 1.70 -12.46 32.85
C GLU A 891 1.32 -12.54 31.36
N ALA A 892 0.02 -12.49 31.04
CA ALA A 892 -0.48 -12.34 29.68
C ALA A 892 -1.87 -11.70 29.69
N GLN A 893 -2.18 -10.86 28.71
CA GLN A 893 -3.49 -10.23 28.53
C GLN A 893 -3.96 -10.32 27.08
N LEU A 894 -5.26 -10.52 26.85
CA LEU A 894 -5.87 -10.57 25.52
C LEU A 894 -6.23 -9.16 24.98
N ARG A 895 -5.29 -8.22 25.14
CA ARG A 895 -5.35 -6.83 24.69
C ARG A 895 -4.03 -6.37 24.05
N PRO A 896 -3.98 -5.19 23.40
CA PRO A 896 -2.73 -4.57 22.94
C PRO A 896 -1.69 -4.37 24.06
N GLY A 897 -0.41 -4.34 23.70
CA GLY A 897 0.66 -3.95 24.61
C GLY A 897 0.52 -2.47 25.02
N GLY A 898 0.70 -2.17 26.30
CA GLY A 898 0.60 -0.81 26.83
C GLY A 898 1.79 0.07 26.45
N ASP A 899 1.92 1.22 27.12
CA ASP A 899 3.19 1.96 27.22
C ASP A 899 3.91 2.29 25.90
N GLN A 900 3.11 2.52 24.84
CA GLN A 900 3.55 2.76 23.45
C GLN A 900 4.18 1.56 22.71
N ILE A 901 4.14 0.33 23.24
CA ILE A 901 4.64 -0.89 22.56
C ILE A 901 4.07 -0.99 21.13
N MET A 902 2.77 -0.72 20.95
CA MET A 902 2.11 -0.73 19.64
C MET A 902 2.65 0.35 18.68
N ASP A 903 3.09 1.51 19.19
CA ASP A 903 3.71 2.57 18.39
C ASP A 903 5.15 2.22 18.02
N LEU A 904 5.89 1.54 18.91
CA LEU A 904 7.22 1.01 18.61
C LEU A 904 7.17 -0.13 17.58
N ILE A 905 6.17 -1.01 17.65
CA ILE A 905 5.89 -2.02 16.62
C ILE A 905 5.58 -1.33 15.29
N GLU A 906 4.70 -0.32 15.27
CA GLU A 906 4.40 0.42 14.05
C GLU A 906 5.64 1.14 13.51
N ARG A 907 6.48 1.76 14.33
CA ARG A 907 7.73 2.42 13.90
C ARG A 907 8.77 1.41 13.39
N ALA A 908 8.97 0.29 14.09
CA ALA A 908 9.94 -0.73 13.75
C ALA A 908 9.60 -1.48 12.45
N TYR A 909 8.33 -1.85 12.23
CA TYR A 909 7.89 -2.63 11.06
C TYR A 909 7.20 -1.77 9.98
N GLY A 910 6.81 -0.54 10.31
CA GLY A 910 6.11 0.41 9.43
C GLY A 910 4.67 0.00 9.08
N VAL A 911 4.01 -0.74 9.97
CA VAL A 911 2.61 -1.21 9.87
C VAL A 911 2.01 -1.30 11.27
N SER A 912 0.91 -0.58 11.53
CA SER A 912 0.07 -0.78 12.72
C SER A 912 -0.48 -2.22 12.80
N ALA A 913 -0.40 -2.79 13.99
CA ALA A 913 -0.93 -4.13 14.29
C ALA A 913 -2.47 -4.13 14.38
N GLU A 914 -3.08 -3.05 14.86
CA GLU A 914 -4.54 -2.82 14.82
C GLU A 914 -5.05 -2.80 13.39
N ARG A 915 -4.40 -2.02 12.51
CA ARG A 915 -4.69 -1.92 11.08
C ARG A 915 -4.54 -3.25 10.35
N ALA A 916 -3.58 -4.10 10.74
CA ALA A 916 -3.43 -5.45 10.21
C ALA A 916 -4.61 -6.37 10.59
N LEU A 917 -5.12 -6.26 11.82
CA LEU A 917 -6.29 -7.01 12.30
C LEU A 917 -7.60 -6.51 11.66
N PHE A 918 -7.82 -5.19 11.57
CA PHE A 918 -9.00 -4.62 10.89
C PHE A 918 -9.06 -4.94 9.40
N ARG A 919 -7.89 -5.01 8.74
CA ARG A 919 -7.76 -5.48 7.36
C ARG A 919 -8.20 -6.96 7.22
N TRP A 920 -7.87 -7.81 8.18
CA TRP A 920 -8.36 -9.19 8.18
C TRP A 920 -9.88 -9.25 8.40
N MET A 921 -10.43 -8.53 9.39
CA MET A 921 -11.87 -8.49 9.69
C MET A 921 -12.72 -8.11 8.47
N THR A 922 -12.23 -7.20 7.61
CA THR A 922 -12.89 -6.78 6.36
C THR A 922 -12.68 -7.75 5.17
N GLY A 923 -12.14 -8.94 5.41
CA GLY A 923 -11.89 -9.97 4.38
C GLY A 923 -10.70 -9.65 3.46
N ARG A 924 -9.87 -8.65 3.77
CA ARG A 924 -8.78 -8.14 2.90
C ARG A 924 -7.43 -8.86 3.14
N GLY A 925 -7.49 -9.99 3.85
CA GLY A 925 -6.36 -10.83 4.25
C GLY A 925 -5.54 -10.22 5.39
N PHE A 926 -5.05 -11.07 6.29
CA PHE A 926 -4.03 -10.69 7.26
C PHE A 926 -2.69 -10.43 6.55
N ALA A 927 -2.00 -9.36 6.94
CA ALA A 927 -0.68 -9.03 6.39
C ALA A 927 0.12 -8.18 7.39
N PHE A 928 1.20 -8.76 7.94
CA PHE A 928 2.16 -8.07 8.80
C PHE A 928 3.60 -8.36 8.32
N PRO A 929 4.54 -7.39 8.37
CA PRO A 929 5.91 -7.62 7.86
C PRO A 929 6.72 -8.59 8.73
N THR A 930 7.38 -9.57 8.12
CA THR A 930 8.25 -10.54 8.81
C THR A 930 9.66 -10.02 9.09
N LYS A 931 9.99 -8.79 8.65
CA LYS A 931 11.24 -8.09 8.92
C LYS A 931 10.94 -6.66 9.37
N ASN A 932 11.64 -6.22 10.41
CA ASN A 932 11.67 -4.83 10.82
C ASN A 932 12.51 -3.99 9.83
N ARG A 933 12.21 -2.70 9.75
CA ARG A 933 12.92 -1.67 8.97
C ARG A 933 13.99 -0.97 9.80
N CYS A 934 13.74 -0.84 11.10
CA CYS A 934 14.62 -0.23 12.09
C CYS A 934 14.38 -0.89 13.47
N VAL A 935 15.15 -0.48 14.46
CA VAL A 935 14.88 -0.68 15.88
C VAL A 935 14.23 0.60 16.42
N ALA A 936 13.16 0.46 17.19
CA ALA A 936 12.45 1.56 17.85
C ALA A 936 12.48 1.35 19.37
N ALA A 937 12.92 2.36 20.12
CA ALA A 937 13.02 2.32 21.58
C ALA A 937 12.23 3.47 22.21
N ILE A 938 11.54 3.19 23.32
CA ILE A 938 11.05 4.22 24.24
C ILE A 938 11.96 4.29 25.47
N CYS A 939 12.14 5.50 25.98
CA CYS A 939 12.74 5.72 27.29
C CYS A 939 11.87 6.69 28.10
N TYR A 940 11.75 6.43 29.40
CA TYR A 940 11.17 7.38 30.33
C TYR A 940 12.23 8.36 30.79
N LEU A 941 11.85 9.63 30.99
CA LEU A 941 12.76 10.69 31.39
C LEU A 941 12.50 11.12 32.84
N LYS A 942 13.57 11.48 33.54
CA LYS A 942 13.58 12.07 34.89
C LYS A 942 14.28 13.43 34.84
N PRO A 943 13.98 14.37 35.75
CA PRO A 943 14.72 15.62 35.84
C PRO A 943 16.09 15.38 36.49
N ALA A 944 17.12 16.10 36.04
CA ALA A 944 18.50 15.96 36.56
C ALA A 944 18.62 16.37 38.05
N VAL A 945 17.68 17.16 38.57
CA VAL A 945 17.46 17.43 40.00
C VAL A 945 15.94 17.38 40.28
N PRO A 946 15.49 16.97 41.49
CA PRO A 946 14.06 16.91 41.79
C PRO A 946 13.38 18.27 41.67
N ILE A 947 12.17 18.30 41.09
CA ILE A 947 11.42 19.55 40.83
C ILE A 947 10.20 19.70 41.73
N THR A 948 9.94 20.92 42.17
CA THR A 948 8.83 21.31 43.07
C THR A 948 7.75 22.16 42.38
N SER A 949 7.96 22.49 41.11
CA SER A 949 7.08 23.35 40.32
C SER A 949 7.24 23.02 38.83
N TYR A 950 6.16 23.21 38.06
CA TYR A 950 6.14 22.97 36.62
C TYR A 950 5.29 24.03 35.91
N ARG A 951 5.89 24.74 34.94
CA ARG A 951 5.24 25.77 34.14
C ARG A 951 4.92 25.30 32.72
N ARG A 952 5.90 24.70 32.04
CA ARG A 952 5.81 24.10 30.69
C ARG A 952 7.06 23.28 30.39
N ILE A 953 7.04 22.49 29.32
CA ILE A 953 8.26 21.87 28.76
C ILE A 953 8.90 22.78 27.69
N GLU A 954 10.20 22.61 27.47
CA GLU A 954 10.91 23.02 26.26
C GLU A 954 11.63 21.82 25.66
N ASP A 955 11.57 21.70 24.33
CA ASP A 955 12.45 20.84 23.54
C ASP A 955 13.32 21.71 22.61
N GLY A 956 14.29 21.09 21.93
CA GLY A 956 15.11 21.76 20.91
C GLY A 956 14.36 22.12 19.61
N GLY A 957 13.02 22.12 19.60
CA GLY A 957 12.17 22.32 18.42
C GLY A 957 12.12 21.13 17.44
N ASN A 958 12.80 20.02 17.77
CA ASN A 958 13.09 18.90 16.85
C ASN A 958 12.57 17.54 17.34
N LEU A 959 11.80 17.47 18.44
CA LEU A 959 11.27 16.20 18.96
C LEU A 959 9.81 16.02 18.58
N GLY A 960 8.96 17.02 18.83
CA GLY A 960 7.57 17.01 18.40
C GLY A 960 6.81 15.73 18.80
N ALA A 961 6.33 14.96 17.83
CA ALA A 961 5.56 13.73 18.07
C ALA A 961 6.38 12.52 18.60
N ASP A 962 7.71 12.66 18.76
CA ASP A 962 8.54 11.68 19.47
C ASP A 962 8.57 11.90 20.99
N LEU A 963 8.17 13.09 21.47
CA LEU A 963 8.12 13.48 22.88
C LEU A 963 6.67 13.44 23.38
N SER A 964 6.43 12.74 24.49
CA SER A 964 5.12 12.66 25.14
C SER A 964 5.20 13.18 26.57
N VAL A 965 4.23 14.03 26.95
CA VAL A 965 4.22 14.75 28.23
C VAL A 965 2.81 14.75 28.82
N MET A 966 2.68 14.25 30.04
CA MET A 966 1.48 14.35 30.87
C MET A 966 1.51 15.65 31.68
N GLU A 967 1.29 16.79 30.99
CA GLU A 967 1.47 18.13 31.58
C GLU A 967 0.59 18.39 32.81
N ASN A 968 -0.61 17.84 32.87
CA ASN A 968 -1.55 18.08 33.98
C ASN A 968 -1.15 17.24 35.20
N GLU A 969 -0.95 15.94 34.98
CA GLU A 969 -0.58 14.98 36.01
C GLU A 969 0.78 15.30 36.63
N LEU A 970 1.75 15.78 35.82
CA LEU A 970 3.02 16.31 36.31
C LEU A 970 2.83 17.56 37.19
N ARG A 971 1.94 18.48 36.78
CA ARG A 971 1.66 19.73 37.48
C ARG A 971 0.93 19.50 38.81
N GLU A 972 0.06 18.49 38.85
CA GLU A 972 -0.58 18.01 40.08
C GLU A 972 0.42 17.29 40.99
N ALA A 973 1.28 16.42 40.45
CA ALA A 973 2.27 15.68 41.24
C ALA A 973 3.26 16.62 41.95
N VAL A 974 3.84 17.60 41.24
CA VAL A 974 4.78 18.56 41.86
C VAL A 974 4.13 19.46 42.90
N ALA A 975 2.81 19.68 42.82
CA ALA A 975 2.06 20.42 43.83
C ALA A 975 1.87 19.64 45.14
N HIS A 976 2.00 18.31 45.12
CA HIS A 976 1.93 17.45 46.30
C HIS A 976 3.31 17.10 46.89
N GLY A 977 4.39 17.17 46.12
CA GLY A 977 5.76 17.00 46.62
C GLY A 977 6.83 17.02 45.50
N PRO A 978 8.13 17.00 45.85
CA PRO A 978 9.19 17.05 44.84
C PRO A 978 9.21 15.79 43.97
N TRP A 979 9.10 15.93 42.65
CA TRP A 979 9.22 14.81 41.70
C TRP A 979 10.67 14.62 41.26
N ALA A 980 11.20 13.41 41.42
CA ALA A 980 12.60 13.06 41.14
C ALA A 980 12.80 12.15 39.92
N GLY A 981 11.72 11.85 39.19
CA GLY A 981 11.67 10.79 38.17
C GLY A 981 10.68 9.69 38.57
N PRO A 982 10.45 8.71 37.68
CA PRO A 982 9.40 7.71 37.89
C PRO A 982 9.73 6.71 39.00
N THR A 983 8.76 6.48 39.88
CA THR A 983 8.78 5.55 41.02
C THR A 983 7.64 4.53 40.97
N ASN A 984 6.71 4.68 40.04
CA ASN A 984 5.61 3.77 39.78
C ASN A 984 5.22 3.83 38.28
N TRP A 985 4.06 3.31 37.88
CA TRP A 985 3.64 3.33 36.48
C TRP A 985 2.91 4.63 36.06
N THR A 986 2.32 5.36 37.00
CA THR A 986 1.54 6.60 36.76
C THR A 986 2.39 7.86 36.75
N ASP A 987 3.55 7.88 37.40
CA ASP A 987 4.46 9.05 37.49
C ASP A 987 5.52 9.10 36.38
N ARG A 988 5.33 8.31 35.32
CA ARG A 988 6.12 8.32 34.08
C ARG A 988 5.70 9.46 33.14
N PHE A 989 5.65 10.67 33.68
CA PHE A 989 5.04 11.85 33.03
C PHE A 989 5.71 12.30 31.74
N VAL A 990 6.98 11.95 31.50
CA VAL A 990 7.73 12.33 30.32
C VAL A 990 8.35 11.09 29.69
N SER A 991 8.08 10.86 28.41
CA SER A 991 8.67 9.76 27.63
C SER A 991 9.08 10.21 26.24
N LEU A 992 10.07 9.52 25.68
CA LEU A 992 10.67 9.85 24.39
C LEU A 992 10.89 8.56 23.58
N ILE A 993 10.41 8.55 22.34
CA ILE A 993 10.62 7.47 21.38
C ILE A 993 11.67 7.88 20.35
N ARG A 994 12.67 7.02 20.06
CA ARG A 994 13.61 7.20 18.93
C ARG A 994 13.86 5.88 18.19
N THR A 995 14.41 6.00 16.99
CA THR A 995 14.75 4.85 16.12
C THR A 995 16.23 4.84 15.72
N GLY A 996 16.72 3.68 15.27
CA GLY A 996 18.06 3.48 14.71
C GLY A 996 18.15 2.15 13.95
N HIS A 997 19.26 1.86 13.28
CA HIS A 997 19.46 0.55 12.63
C HIS A 997 19.83 -0.55 13.64
N SER A 998 20.27 -0.18 14.83
CA SER A 998 20.61 -1.06 15.95
C SER A 998 20.06 -0.52 17.28
N LEU A 999 20.02 -1.39 18.30
CA LEU A 999 19.71 -1.00 19.68
C LEU A 999 20.61 0.15 20.16
N GLU A 1000 21.91 0.09 19.88
CA GLU A 1000 22.86 1.10 20.38
C GLU A 1000 22.66 2.47 19.71
N GLU A 1001 22.27 2.49 18.43
CA GLU A 1001 21.87 3.73 17.75
C GLU A 1001 20.59 4.32 18.33
N ALA A 1002 19.54 3.51 18.52
CA ALA A 1002 18.28 3.97 19.11
C ALA A 1002 18.48 4.49 20.55
N ARG A 1003 19.26 3.75 21.37
CA ARG A 1003 19.66 4.15 22.73
C ARG A 1003 20.47 5.45 22.72
N THR A 1004 21.41 5.60 21.79
CA THR A 1004 22.19 6.83 21.62
C THR A 1004 21.32 8.02 21.17
N ALA A 1005 20.34 7.79 20.30
CA ALA A 1005 19.40 8.81 19.87
C ALA A 1005 18.50 9.29 21.04
N CYS A 1006 18.01 8.36 21.87
CA CYS A 1006 17.31 8.69 23.12
C CYS A 1006 18.19 9.51 24.07
N MET A 1007 19.41 9.06 24.37
CA MET A 1007 20.33 9.76 25.28
C MET A 1007 20.75 11.15 24.80
N ARG A 1008 20.78 11.40 23.48
CA ARG A 1008 21.03 12.73 22.91
C ARG A 1008 19.81 13.64 23.07
N ALA A 1009 18.66 13.18 22.58
CA ALA A 1009 17.44 13.97 22.59
C ALA A 1009 16.88 14.24 23.99
N ALA A 1010 17.11 13.37 24.98
CA ALA A 1010 16.79 13.66 26.39
C ALA A 1010 17.46 14.96 26.90
N ARG A 1011 18.69 15.25 26.45
CA ARG A 1011 19.44 16.47 26.80
C ARG A 1011 18.94 17.72 26.09
N GLU A 1012 18.11 17.55 25.04
CA GLU A 1012 17.41 18.64 24.35
C GLU A 1012 16.09 18.99 25.04
N VAL A 1013 15.65 18.18 26.03
CA VAL A 1013 14.42 18.40 26.81
C VAL A 1013 14.74 19.08 28.14
N SER A 1014 13.98 20.13 28.47
CA SER A 1014 14.05 20.81 29.78
C SER A 1014 12.66 21.11 30.32
N LEU A 1015 12.45 20.89 31.61
CA LEU A 1015 11.24 21.32 32.31
C LEU A 1015 11.46 22.73 32.86
N ILE A 1016 10.55 23.64 32.57
CA ILE A 1016 10.61 25.02 33.08
C ILE A 1016 9.89 25.07 34.42
N THR A 1017 10.65 25.10 35.51
CA THR A 1017 10.16 25.24 36.89
C THR A 1017 10.01 26.73 37.24
N ASP A 1018 9.61 27.06 38.47
CA ASP A 1018 9.64 28.43 38.98
C ASP A 1018 11.08 28.95 39.18
N ASP A 1019 11.98 28.10 39.66
CA ASP A 1019 13.40 28.40 39.95
C ASP A 1019 14.30 28.44 38.69
N GLY A 1020 13.90 27.79 37.59
CA GLY A 1020 14.65 27.84 36.32
C GLY A 1020 14.35 26.68 35.35
N PRO A 1021 15.14 26.55 34.26
CA PRO A 1021 15.11 25.35 33.43
C PRO A 1021 15.86 24.21 34.13
N VAL A 1022 15.24 23.03 34.18
CA VAL A 1022 15.85 21.78 34.67
C VAL A 1022 15.91 20.78 33.51
N HIS A 1023 17.13 20.37 33.13
CA HIS A 1023 17.34 19.41 32.05
C HIS A 1023 16.86 18.01 32.42
N MET A 1024 16.45 17.24 31.41
CA MET A 1024 16.03 15.85 31.57
C MET A 1024 17.17 14.86 31.29
N GLU A 1025 17.11 13.72 31.97
CA GLU A 1025 17.95 12.55 31.76
C GLU A 1025 17.08 11.31 31.52
N VAL A 1026 17.67 10.25 30.96
CA VAL A 1026 17.00 8.96 30.85
C VAL A 1026 16.90 8.31 32.23
N ALA A 1027 15.76 7.66 32.53
CA ALA A 1027 15.50 7.09 33.84
C ALA A 1027 16.40 5.88 34.17
N GLY A 1028 16.63 4.97 33.20
CA GLY A 1028 17.43 3.74 33.31
C GLY A 1028 18.56 3.59 32.28
#